data_AF-A0A4E0R6A5-F1
#
_entry.id   AF-A0A4E0R6A5-F1
#
_cell.length_a   1.000
_cell.length_b   1.000
_cell.length_c   1.000
_cell.angle_alpha   90.00
_cell.angle_beta   90.00
_cell.angle_gamma   90.00
#
_symmetry.space_group_name_H-M   'P 1'
#
loop_
_entity.id
_entity.type
_entity.pdbx_description
1 polymer ?
#
loop_
_entity_poly.entity_id
_entity_poly.type
_entity_poly.pdbx_seq_one_letter_code
_entity_poly.pdbx_strand_id
1 'polypeptide(L)'
;MSKSTALSELTEDVINFPTWLENSLSTIINTKEWSSYTFELNQMIGETLQKANIQKMGHLHCEALDEILLNESKRLTGSNIHVLLLKKLCQLITRNLFMAVEQKLACSRPVLSLSGKVWPEAITAWTTRLRGEGQPPPTTVAGVADSVFPCRADLLAVEAREATVVLLAKHPKLCRKLAVRLCNSALQGAHFRHQIWKIILRNKRVRKLYISLLRTDVEKTRSIRDEVILRQCQDYIEQDNSAYPMRGSVGCLYALKTMLSFFHLISNTTENLSSHIFRIAGTLVLSMNDYLPRSQPPNLEEVLTLVELLFTLMSQLPPYVTKQPPTWFRRYCPSVAHAVAEIHDSKGEPQSQAKFGVCVLQQLRRLDEQVASKILNMLSIDQGMDRPLDPELQDDTCGILVYEMVIPILQPLFAGFLQPDALLFVWDQIMFCMVGSAPIAHSIEYLLSAMLAILIYLAWIRHPQANTETSNLEQPRTPENNEENEANSTTSETEHSKCEAGYSNSTQETTILNTLRHVGKQIKIEDIRFMFKNYFFSGFYCLLSDTESTGDEIGDISSLSQQTHWKQWFSMIDEPMKSVFESRQNQRILRFSELEKLTKLQNTLNETEKTCEDLRTQLRLVQENYDLLNDQLRQTKLREQQITGENRAWGTVVENMEKKLILMNEELDFYVTRARNVKLSQFELSPTKASQLENLSTLEKGDQVKATEEPVQNNKKT
;
A
#
# COMPACT_ATOMS: atom_id res chain seq x y z
N MET A 1 43.61 -11.35 10.60
CA MET A 1 43.37 -10.02 10.00
C MET A 1 42.13 -10.10 9.12
N SER A 2 41.36 -9.00 9.04
CA SER A 2 40.13 -8.75 8.24
C SER A 2 38.76 -9.34 8.67
N LYS A 3 38.31 -9.08 9.91
CA LYS A 3 36.85 -9.05 10.26
C LYS A 3 36.44 -7.96 11.27
N SER A 4 37.33 -7.03 11.63
CA SER A 4 37.08 -6.06 12.72
C SER A 4 36.59 -4.68 12.28
N THR A 5 36.49 -4.39 10.98
CA THR A 5 36.26 -3.02 10.49
C THR A 5 34.79 -2.67 10.22
N ALA A 6 33.86 -3.63 10.16
CA ALA A 6 32.45 -3.34 9.85
C ALA A 6 31.57 -3.01 11.08
N LEU A 7 32.09 -3.15 12.31
CA LEU A 7 31.33 -2.97 13.56
C LEU A 7 31.71 -1.70 14.35
N SER A 8 32.71 -0.94 13.87
CA SER A 8 33.16 0.32 14.46
C SER A 8 32.50 1.56 13.87
N GLU A 9 31.72 1.44 12.80
CA GLU A 9 31.05 2.55 12.10
C GLU A 9 29.56 2.71 12.45
N LEU A 10 29.14 2.27 13.65
CA LEU A 10 27.89 2.77 14.25
C LEU A 10 28.14 4.14 14.89
N THR A 11 28.72 5.06 14.12
CA THR A 11 28.72 6.49 14.43
C THR A 11 27.28 6.95 14.47
N GLU A 12 26.91 7.75 15.47
CA GLU A 12 25.62 8.45 15.46
C GLU A 12 25.53 9.20 14.13
N ASP A 13 24.70 8.72 13.20
CA ASP A 13 24.44 9.43 11.95
C ASP A 13 24.11 10.86 12.34
N VAL A 14 24.88 11.83 11.84
CA VAL A 14 24.56 13.23 11.97
C VAL A 14 23.30 13.43 11.14
N ILE A 15 22.15 13.22 11.78
CA ILE A 15 20.85 13.40 11.13
C ILE A 15 20.77 14.88 10.79
N ASN A 16 20.84 15.25 9.52
CA ASN A 16 20.71 16.64 9.09
C ASN A 16 19.27 16.95 8.72
N PHE A 17 18.82 18.18 8.98
CA PHE A 17 17.48 18.56 8.54
C PHE A 17 17.46 18.61 7.01
N PRO A 18 16.31 18.34 6.37
CA PRO A 18 16.16 18.63 4.96
C PRO A 18 16.51 20.10 4.69
N THR A 19 17.26 20.37 3.64
CA THR A 19 17.78 21.71 3.32
C THR A 19 16.67 22.77 3.25
N TRP A 20 15.48 22.40 2.76
CA TRP A 20 14.32 23.29 2.70
C TRP A 20 13.82 23.71 4.09
N LEU A 21 13.91 22.81 5.08
CA LEU A 21 13.50 23.08 6.47
C LEU A 21 14.54 23.94 7.17
N GLU A 22 15.83 23.67 6.95
CA GLU A 22 16.92 24.55 7.42
C GLU A 22 16.78 25.96 6.86
N ASN A 23 16.48 26.07 5.57
CA ASN A 23 16.19 27.35 4.92
C ASN A 23 14.96 28.04 5.52
N SER A 24 13.93 27.30 5.93
CA SER A 24 12.77 27.89 6.62
C SER A 24 13.16 28.43 8.00
N LEU A 25 13.96 27.69 8.76
CA LEU A 25 14.45 28.09 10.08
C LEU A 25 15.43 29.27 10.02
N SER A 26 16.28 29.34 9.01
CA SER A 26 17.18 30.49 8.83
C SER A 26 16.42 31.73 8.35
N THR A 27 15.41 31.56 7.49
CA THR A 27 14.60 32.67 6.97
C THR A 27 13.73 33.29 8.07
N ILE A 28 13.14 32.48 8.97
CA ILE A 28 12.25 33.02 10.01
C ILE A 28 12.99 33.96 10.99
N ILE A 29 14.27 33.70 11.27
CA ILE A 29 15.09 34.52 12.18
C ILE A 29 15.19 35.97 11.69
N ASN A 30 15.14 36.19 10.38
CA ASN A 30 15.26 37.51 9.77
C ASN A 30 13.90 38.21 9.58
N THR A 31 12.79 37.66 10.09
CA THR A 31 11.47 38.27 9.93
C THR A 31 11.10 39.20 11.09
N LYS A 32 10.21 40.15 10.80
CA LYS A 32 9.70 41.09 11.80
C LYS A 32 8.95 40.36 12.91
N GLU A 33 8.21 39.30 12.58
CA GLU A 33 7.45 38.49 13.53
C GLU A 33 8.37 37.79 14.54
N TRP A 34 9.53 37.28 14.10
CA TRP A 34 10.54 36.73 15.02
C TRP A 34 11.13 37.82 15.91
N SER A 35 11.49 38.97 15.34
CA SER A 35 12.02 40.09 16.14
C SER A 35 11.03 40.56 17.20
N SER A 36 9.73 40.68 16.87
CA SER A 36 8.68 41.03 17.82
C SER A 36 8.49 39.97 18.91
N TYR A 37 8.52 38.68 18.55
CA TYR A 37 8.41 37.60 19.52
C TYR A 37 9.61 37.58 20.49
N THR A 38 10.83 37.70 19.96
CA THR A 38 12.05 37.73 20.79
C THR A 38 12.12 38.96 21.68
N PHE A 39 11.64 40.11 21.20
CA PHE A 39 11.56 41.32 22.01
C PHE A 39 10.65 41.13 23.23
N GLU A 40 9.43 40.63 22.99
CA GLU A 40 8.45 40.38 24.06
C GLU A 40 8.94 39.30 25.04
N LEU A 41 9.52 38.23 24.53
CA LEU A 41 10.09 37.17 25.36
C LEU A 41 11.23 37.71 26.24
N ASN A 42 12.14 38.52 25.68
CA ASN A 42 13.22 39.14 26.43
C ASN A 42 12.70 40.13 27.49
N GLN A 43 11.63 40.86 27.20
CA GLN A 43 11.00 41.74 28.17
C GLN A 43 10.45 40.94 29.36
N MET A 44 9.68 39.87 29.10
CA MET A 44 9.13 39.04 30.17
C MET A 44 10.22 38.33 30.98
N ILE A 45 11.27 37.84 30.34
CA ILE A 45 12.40 37.25 31.06
C ILE A 45 13.09 38.32 31.92
N GLY A 46 13.25 39.55 31.42
CA GLY A 46 13.78 40.67 32.18
C GLY A 46 12.95 40.97 33.44
N GLU A 47 11.62 40.98 33.31
CA GLU A 47 10.70 41.15 34.45
C GLU A 47 10.80 40.00 35.47
N THR A 48 10.90 38.76 35.00
CA THR A 48 11.03 37.57 35.87
C THR A 48 12.37 37.57 36.60
N LEU A 49 13.47 37.95 35.95
CA LEU A 49 14.78 38.10 36.58
C LEU A 49 14.81 39.23 37.61
N GLN A 50 14.16 40.36 37.32
CA GLN A 50 14.01 41.47 38.28
C GLN A 50 13.21 41.04 39.52
N LYS A 51 12.09 40.33 39.33
CA LYS A 51 11.28 39.79 40.44
C LYS A 51 12.05 38.77 41.29
N ALA A 52 12.92 37.98 40.66
CA ALA A 52 13.80 37.03 41.34
C ALA A 52 15.07 37.66 41.94
N ASN A 53 15.26 38.98 41.78
CA ASN A 53 16.41 39.74 42.28
C ASN A 53 17.76 39.27 41.68
N ILE A 54 17.74 38.78 40.44
CA ILE A 54 18.93 38.28 39.72
C ILE A 54 19.47 39.40 38.83
N GLN A 55 20.66 39.90 39.15
CA GLN A 55 21.23 41.09 38.49
C GLN A 55 21.72 40.85 37.05
N LYS A 56 22.12 39.63 36.68
CA LYS A 56 22.55 39.27 35.31
C LYS A 56 22.22 37.81 34.98
N MET A 57 21.79 37.54 33.74
CA MET A 57 21.55 36.18 33.20
C MET A 57 22.74 35.24 33.40
N GLY A 58 23.98 35.75 33.32
CA GLY A 58 25.20 34.94 33.46
C GLY A 58 25.44 34.34 34.85
N HIS A 59 24.62 34.66 35.86
CA HIS A 59 24.67 34.07 37.19
C HIS A 59 23.78 32.83 37.35
N LEU A 60 22.99 32.48 36.32
CA LEU A 60 22.13 31.30 36.32
C LEU A 60 22.85 30.09 35.74
N HIS A 61 22.62 28.92 36.34
CA HIS A 61 23.01 27.64 35.73
C HIS A 61 22.20 27.40 34.45
N CYS A 62 22.77 26.74 33.44
CA CYS A 62 22.11 26.53 32.13
C CYS A 62 20.71 25.91 32.24
N GLU A 63 20.51 24.97 33.18
CA GLU A 63 19.22 24.32 33.42
C GLU A 63 18.14 25.28 33.95
N ALA A 64 18.51 26.22 34.84
CA ALA A 64 17.58 27.21 35.36
C ALA A 64 17.21 28.26 34.30
N LEU A 65 18.14 28.60 33.41
CA LEU A 65 17.87 29.46 32.26
C LEU A 65 16.89 28.80 31.27
N ASP A 66 17.10 27.52 30.97
CA ASP A 66 16.21 26.73 30.12
C ASP A 66 14.79 26.64 30.70
N GLU A 67 14.65 26.50 32.02
CA GLU A 67 13.36 26.45 32.70
C GLU A 67 12.62 27.80 32.65
N ILE A 68 13.32 28.91 32.90
CA ILE A 68 12.75 30.26 32.77
C ILE A 68 12.32 30.52 31.32
N LEU A 69 13.17 30.19 30.34
CA LEU A 69 12.84 30.31 28.92
C LEU A 69 11.60 29.48 28.55
N LEU A 70 11.51 28.25 29.06
CA LEU A 70 10.37 27.38 28.80
C LEU A 70 9.08 27.92 29.43
N ASN A 71 9.14 28.42 30.66
CA ASN A 71 7.96 28.94 31.36
C ASN A 71 7.46 30.25 30.73
N GLU A 72 8.36 31.16 30.39
CA GLU A 72 7.98 32.42 29.74
C GLU A 72 7.50 32.20 28.30
N SER A 73 8.13 31.29 27.54
CA SER A 73 7.63 30.94 26.20
C SER A 73 6.25 30.26 26.25
N LYS A 74 5.96 29.46 27.28
CA LYS A 74 4.60 28.93 27.53
C LYS A 74 3.60 30.05 27.79
N ARG A 75 3.94 31.08 28.58
CA ARG A 75 3.07 32.23 28.82
C ARG A 75 2.76 33.03 27.55
N LEU A 76 3.69 33.10 26.60
CA LEU A 76 3.47 33.71 25.29
C LEU A 76 2.66 32.83 24.33
N THR A 77 2.49 31.55 24.63
CA THR A 77 1.77 30.62 23.77
C THR A 77 0.30 31.03 23.70
N GLY A 78 -0.17 31.32 22.47
CA GLY A 78 -1.54 31.79 22.22
C GLY A 78 -1.70 33.31 22.14
N SER A 79 -0.66 34.08 22.45
CA SER A 79 -0.64 35.54 22.21
C SER A 79 -0.74 35.87 20.72
N ASN A 80 -1.22 37.07 20.38
CA ASN A 80 -1.29 37.54 18.98
C ASN A 80 0.09 37.50 18.29
N ILE A 81 1.15 37.85 19.00
CA ILE A 81 2.53 37.82 18.48
C ILE A 81 2.97 36.39 18.17
N HIS A 82 2.70 35.45 19.08
CA HIS A 82 2.98 34.04 18.87
C HIS A 82 2.17 33.45 17.70
N VAL A 83 0.89 33.80 17.56
CA VAL A 83 0.05 33.35 16.43
C VAL A 83 0.56 33.90 15.10
N LEU A 84 0.97 35.17 15.05
CA LEU A 84 1.57 35.79 13.87
C LEU A 84 2.89 35.12 13.48
N LEU A 85 3.75 34.82 14.46
CA LEU A 85 5.00 34.10 14.25
C LEU A 85 4.74 32.70 13.67
N LEU A 86 3.81 31.95 14.26
CA LEU A 86 3.42 30.63 13.78
C LEU A 86 2.87 30.68 12.35
N LYS A 87 1.99 31.65 12.04
CA LYS A 87 1.46 31.85 10.70
C LYS A 87 2.57 32.11 9.68
N LYS A 88 3.54 32.96 10.05
CA LYS A 88 4.70 33.26 9.18
C LYS A 88 5.59 32.04 8.97
N LEU A 89 5.86 31.28 10.03
CA LEU A 89 6.64 30.06 9.96
C LEU A 89 5.96 29.01 9.06
N CYS A 90 4.65 28.80 9.21
CA CYS A 90 3.87 27.91 8.36
C CYS A 90 3.92 28.31 6.88
N GLN A 91 3.84 29.61 6.57
CA GLN A 91 3.99 30.12 5.21
C GLN A 91 5.38 29.82 4.63
N LEU A 92 6.45 30.05 5.40
CA LEU A 92 7.82 29.78 4.97
C LEU A 92 8.09 28.29 4.77
N ILE A 93 7.63 27.44 5.69
CA ILE A 93 7.70 25.97 5.59
C ILE A 93 6.98 25.50 4.33
N THR A 94 5.73 25.92 4.13
CA THR A 94 4.92 25.52 2.97
C THR A 94 5.58 25.94 1.66
N ARG A 95 6.05 27.19 1.58
CA ARG A 95 6.71 27.73 0.39
C ARG A 95 8.00 26.97 0.07
N ASN A 96 8.88 26.79 1.05
CA ASN A 96 10.18 26.16 0.83
C ASN A 96 10.02 24.66 0.51
N LEU A 97 9.09 23.96 1.17
CA LEU A 97 8.74 22.58 0.84
C LEU A 97 8.21 22.46 -0.59
N PHE A 98 7.30 23.36 -0.99
CA PHE A 98 6.77 23.39 -2.35
C PHE A 98 7.87 23.60 -3.39
N MET A 99 8.79 24.55 -3.15
CA MET A 99 9.94 24.80 -4.03
C MET A 99 10.87 23.59 -4.11
N ALA A 100 11.12 22.91 -3.00
CA ALA A 100 11.96 21.70 -2.99
C ALA A 100 11.34 20.56 -3.80
N VAL A 101 10.03 20.36 -3.69
CA VAL A 101 9.30 19.36 -4.50
C VAL A 101 9.27 19.74 -5.98
N GLU A 102 9.09 21.02 -6.31
CA GLU A 102 9.18 21.48 -7.71
C GLU A 102 10.55 21.25 -8.31
N GLN A 103 11.61 21.54 -7.55
CA GLN A 103 12.97 21.28 -7.99
C GLN A 103 13.19 19.78 -8.25
N LYS A 104 12.71 18.92 -7.35
CA LYS A 104 12.76 17.45 -7.53
C LYS A 104 11.98 17.00 -8.76
N LEU A 105 10.78 17.54 -9.00
CA LEU A 105 9.97 17.24 -10.18
C LEU A 105 10.62 17.75 -11.48
N ALA A 106 11.24 18.93 -11.45
CA ALA A 106 11.94 19.51 -12.58
C ALA A 106 13.21 18.71 -12.94
N CYS A 107 13.95 18.23 -11.94
CA CYS A 107 15.12 17.36 -12.13
C CYS A 107 14.76 15.93 -12.57
N SER A 108 13.53 15.47 -12.29
CA SER A 108 13.06 14.12 -12.64
C SER A 108 12.44 14.02 -14.04
N ARG A 109 12.29 15.14 -14.75
CA ARG A 109 11.89 15.10 -16.17
C ARG A 109 13.09 14.63 -16.99
N PRO A 110 12.98 13.55 -17.79
CA PRO A 110 14.03 13.22 -18.74
C PRO A 110 14.12 14.39 -19.73
N VAL A 111 15.26 15.07 -19.74
CA VAL A 111 15.66 15.84 -20.91
C VAL A 111 15.79 14.81 -22.03
N LEU A 112 14.90 14.85 -23.00
CA LEU A 112 15.04 14.13 -24.27
C LEU A 112 16.28 14.70 -24.97
N SER A 113 17.46 14.25 -24.56
CA SER A 113 18.68 14.39 -25.33
C SER A 113 18.52 13.46 -26.54
N LEU A 114 18.48 14.05 -27.74
CA LEU A 114 18.44 13.36 -29.03
C LEU A 114 19.73 12.56 -29.35
N SER A 115 20.61 12.32 -28.37
CA SER A 115 21.79 11.48 -28.54
C SER A 115 21.57 10.13 -27.85
N GLY A 116 21.55 9.07 -28.66
CA GLY A 116 21.17 7.70 -28.28
C GLY A 116 22.15 6.97 -27.36
N LYS A 117 22.41 7.52 -26.17
CA LYS A 117 23.03 6.78 -25.06
C LYS A 117 22.26 7.05 -23.77
N VAL A 118 21.39 6.11 -23.44
CA VAL A 118 20.69 6.04 -22.16
C VAL A 118 21.74 5.82 -21.06
N TRP A 119 21.89 6.78 -20.15
CA TRP A 119 22.67 6.63 -18.93
C TRP A 119 21.84 5.89 -17.86
N PRO A 120 22.29 4.75 -17.31
CA PRO A 120 21.50 3.92 -16.40
C PRO A 120 21.70 4.21 -14.90
N GLU A 121 21.99 5.45 -14.48
CA GLU A 121 22.37 5.72 -13.07
C GLU A 121 21.36 6.56 -12.26
N ALA A 122 20.39 7.25 -12.87
CA ALA A 122 19.41 8.06 -12.11
C ALA A 122 18.12 7.29 -11.72
N ILE A 123 17.82 6.18 -12.42
CA ILE A 123 16.60 5.38 -12.22
C ILE A 123 16.86 4.18 -11.28
N THR A 124 18.13 3.83 -11.04
CA THR A 124 18.53 2.70 -10.20
C THR A 124 18.17 2.90 -8.73
N ALA A 125 18.18 4.12 -8.19
CA ALA A 125 17.79 4.36 -6.79
C ALA A 125 16.29 4.18 -6.51
N TRP A 126 15.43 4.40 -7.52
CA TRP A 126 13.97 4.29 -7.36
C TRP A 126 13.43 2.91 -7.73
N THR A 127 14.10 2.19 -8.63
CA THR A 127 13.68 0.84 -9.06
C THR A 127 14.27 -0.31 -8.25
N THR A 128 15.37 -0.10 -7.49
CA THR A 128 15.89 -1.15 -6.59
C THR A 128 15.02 -1.39 -5.35
N ARG A 129 14.04 -0.52 -5.05
CA ARG A 129 13.05 -0.76 -3.97
C ARG A 129 11.83 -1.59 -4.36
N LEU A 130 11.67 -1.95 -5.63
CA LEU A 130 10.47 -2.63 -6.15
C LEU A 130 10.76 -3.91 -6.94
N ARG A 131 12.00 -4.41 -6.94
CA ARG A 131 12.39 -5.58 -7.75
C ARG A 131 12.92 -6.73 -6.90
N GLY A 132 11.99 -7.50 -6.32
CA GLY A 132 12.16 -8.93 -6.17
C GLY A 132 11.49 -9.59 -7.38
N GLU A 133 12.24 -10.36 -8.15
CA GLU A 133 11.82 -10.91 -9.44
C GLU A 133 10.57 -11.79 -9.34
N GLY A 134 9.66 -11.64 -10.31
CA GLY A 134 8.86 -12.74 -10.82
C GLY A 134 7.45 -12.95 -10.27
N GLN A 135 6.64 -11.92 -10.02
CA GLN A 135 5.17 -12.01 -10.03
C GLN A 135 4.52 -10.61 -10.11
N PRO A 136 3.37 -10.43 -10.80
CA PRO A 136 2.67 -9.16 -10.81
C PRO A 136 2.16 -8.82 -9.40
N PRO A 137 2.14 -7.53 -9.01
CA PRO A 137 1.72 -7.13 -7.67
C PRO A 137 0.26 -7.55 -7.41
N PRO A 138 -0.07 -8.08 -6.22
CA PRO A 138 -1.47 -8.25 -5.85
C PRO A 138 -2.13 -6.87 -5.79
N THR A 139 -3.30 -6.81 -6.42
CA THR A 139 -4.18 -5.66 -6.51
C THR A 139 -4.33 -4.92 -5.17
N THR A 140 -4.27 -3.59 -5.27
CA THR A 140 -4.74 -2.58 -4.30
C THR A 140 -4.02 -2.50 -2.96
N VAL A 141 -2.98 -1.65 -2.91
CA VAL A 141 -2.48 -1.03 -1.68
C VAL A 141 -2.72 0.48 -1.77
N ALA A 142 -3.56 0.99 -0.87
CA ALA A 142 -3.57 2.35 -0.36
C ALA A 142 -3.17 3.49 -1.33
N GLY A 143 -4.08 3.90 -2.21
CA GLY A 143 -4.15 5.28 -2.70
C GLY A 143 -3.02 5.80 -3.59
N VAL A 144 -2.06 4.97 -4.00
CA VAL A 144 -1.17 5.28 -5.12
C VAL A 144 -1.91 4.85 -6.38
N ALA A 145 -2.39 5.82 -7.16
CA ALA A 145 -2.93 5.53 -8.48
C ALA A 145 -1.84 4.83 -9.33
N ASP A 146 -2.28 3.99 -10.27
CA ASP A 146 -1.48 3.21 -11.24
C ASP A 146 -0.61 4.06 -12.21
N SER A 147 -0.03 5.16 -11.75
CA SER A 147 0.95 5.94 -12.50
C SER A 147 2.35 5.60 -12.01
N VAL A 148 3.20 5.20 -12.95
CA VAL A 148 4.66 4.95 -12.80
C VAL A 148 5.43 6.13 -12.18
N PHE A 149 4.78 7.29 -12.00
CA PHE A 149 5.33 8.48 -11.34
C PHE A 149 4.44 8.93 -10.17
N PRO A 150 5.00 9.25 -8.99
CA PRO A 150 4.26 9.80 -7.87
C PRO A 150 3.70 11.17 -8.21
N CYS A 151 2.46 11.46 -7.82
CA CYS A 151 1.91 12.78 -8.04
C CYS A 151 2.57 13.78 -7.07
N ARG A 152 2.51 15.08 -7.41
CA ARG A 152 3.07 16.15 -6.58
C ARG A 152 2.65 16.09 -5.10
N ALA A 153 1.39 15.74 -4.85
CA ALA A 153 0.86 15.62 -3.49
C ALA A 153 1.53 14.49 -2.70
N ASP A 154 1.85 13.38 -3.37
CA ASP A 154 2.54 12.23 -2.77
C ASP A 154 3.97 12.62 -2.38
N LEU A 155 4.67 13.34 -3.26
CA LEU A 155 6.02 13.84 -2.99
C LEU A 155 6.02 14.84 -1.82
N LEU A 156 5.08 15.78 -1.78
CA LEU A 156 4.92 16.69 -0.64
C LEU A 156 4.70 15.92 0.67
N ALA A 157 3.86 14.88 0.65
CA ALA A 157 3.60 14.06 1.82
C ALA A 157 4.81 13.22 2.24
N VAL A 158 5.59 12.69 1.30
CA VAL A 158 6.85 11.97 1.59
C VAL A 158 7.87 12.91 2.23
N GLU A 159 8.16 14.05 1.61
CA GLU A 159 9.13 15.02 2.14
C GLU A 159 8.74 15.57 3.52
N ALA A 160 7.44 15.83 3.74
CA ALA A 160 6.95 16.25 5.05
C ALA A 160 7.10 15.16 6.12
N ARG A 161 6.88 13.89 5.76
CA ARG A 161 7.09 12.73 6.64
C ARG A 161 8.57 12.56 7.00
N GLU A 162 9.46 12.64 6.02
CA GLU A 162 10.92 12.61 6.26
C GLU A 162 11.37 13.74 7.20
N ALA A 163 10.91 14.97 6.95
CA ALA A 163 11.21 16.10 7.81
C ALA A 163 10.68 15.88 9.25
N THR A 164 9.51 15.26 9.38
CA THR A 164 8.92 14.90 10.68
C THR A 164 9.78 13.86 11.41
N VAL A 165 10.22 12.81 10.72
CA VAL A 165 11.12 11.78 11.29
C VAL A 165 12.41 12.42 11.79
N VAL A 166 13.06 13.25 10.97
CA VAL A 166 14.29 13.94 11.35
C VAL A 166 14.09 14.87 12.54
N LEU A 167 12.99 15.64 12.54
CA LEU A 167 12.65 16.55 13.63
C LEU A 167 12.47 15.80 14.96
N LEU A 168 11.79 14.66 14.93
CA LEU A 168 11.55 13.85 16.13
C LEU A 168 12.79 13.10 16.58
N ALA A 169 13.64 12.66 15.65
CA ALA A 169 14.91 12.03 15.97
C ALA A 169 15.87 13.01 16.68
N LYS A 170 15.89 14.28 16.25
CA LYS A 170 16.65 15.36 16.90
C LYS A 170 16.02 15.84 18.21
N HIS A 171 14.69 15.93 18.25
CA HIS A 171 13.95 16.44 19.40
C HIS A 171 12.88 15.44 19.88
N PRO A 172 13.27 14.35 20.56
CA PRO A 172 12.33 13.30 21.00
C PRO A 172 11.21 13.82 21.93
N LYS A 173 11.44 14.93 22.65
CA LYS A 173 10.43 15.59 23.48
C LYS A 173 9.18 16.01 22.68
N LEU A 174 9.32 16.24 21.38
CA LEU A 174 8.21 16.61 20.50
C LEU A 174 7.29 15.42 20.15
N CYS A 175 7.70 14.19 20.43
CA CYS A 175 6.86 13.03 20.16
C CYS A 175 5.50 13.15 20.87
N ARG A 176 5.42 13.73 22.08
CA ARG A 176 4.13 13.90 22.79
C ARG A 176 3.12 14.70 21.96
N LYS A 177 3.60 15.69 21.19
CA LYS A 177 2.76 16.46 20.27
C LYS A 177 2.29 15.63 19.07
N LEU A 178 3.04 14.59 18.69
CA LEU A 178 2.64 13.66 17.63
C LEU A 178 1.36 12.91 18.02
N ALA A 179 1.30 12.39 19.25
CA ALA A 179 0.16 11.62 19.74
C ALA A 179 -1.14 12.42 19.64
N VAL A 180 -1.12 13.68 20.08
CA VAL A 180 -2.27 14.59 19.99
C VAL A 180 -2.67 14.89 18.53
N ARG A 181 -1.68 15.02 17.62
CA ARG A 181 -1.92 15.43 16.22
C ARG A 181 -2.32 14.30 15.29
N LEU A 182 -1.82 13.09 15.55
CA LEU A 182 -2.06 11.91 14.72
C LEU A 182 -3.02 10.93 15.38
N CYS A 183 -3.60 11.26 16.54
CA CYS A 183 -4.68 10.51 17.14
C CYS A 183 -5.80 10.24 16.11
N ASN A 184 -6.23 8.99 16.04
CA ASN A 184 -7.23 8.49 15.11
C ASN A 184 -6.86 8.66 13.62
N SER A 185 -5.56 8.77 13.33
CA SER A 185 -4.99 8.80 11.98
C SER A 185 -3.99 7.67 11.82
N ALA A 186 -4.02 7.01 10.65
CA ALA A 186 -3.06 5.96 10.31
C ALA A 186 -1.70 6.57 9.95
N LEU A 187 -0.60 5.94 10.38
CA LEU A 187 0.72 6.29 9.87
C LEU A 187 0.83 5.79 8.43
N GLN A 188 0.70 6.72 7.48
CA GLN A 188 0.73 6.37 6.06
C GLN A 188 2.14 5.93 5.64
N GLY A 189 2.24 4.72 5.08
CA GLY A 189 3.48 4.14 4.55
C GLY A 189 4.32 3.41 5.60
N ALA A 190 4.83 2.23 5.23
CA ALA A 190 5.65 1.39 6.11
C ALA A 190 6.91 2.12 6.62
N HIS A 191 7.54 2.94 5.77
CA HIS A 191 8.72 3.72 6.17
C HIS A 191 8.45 4.62 7.36
N PHE A 192 7.42 5.46 7.23
CA PHE A 192 7.10 6.46 8.23
C PHE A 192 6.67 5.79 9.52
N ARG A 193 5.85 4.73 9.45
CA ARG A 193 5.49 3.91 10.61
C ARG A 193 6.72 3.37 11.33
N HIS A 194 7.58 2.66 10.61
CA HIS A 194 8.79 2.05 11.17
C HIS A 194 9.67 3.08 11.89
N GLN A 195 9.92 4.24 11.25
CA GLN A 195 10.75 5.28 11.83
C GLN A 195 10.11 5.90 13.08
N ILE A 196 8.80 6.18 13.05
CA ILE A 196 8.08 6.72 14.20
C ILE A 196 8.09 5.72 15.37
N TRP A 197 7.80 4.45 15.13
CA TRP A 197 7.85 3.41 16.16
C TRP A 197 9.27 3.27 16.74
N LYS A 198 10.31 3.29 15.89
CA LYS A 198 11.72 3.29 16.32
C LYS A 198 12.07 4.48 17.22
N ILE A 199 11.54 5.67 16.93
CA ILE A 199 11.76 6.87 17.74
C ILE A 199 11.03 6.76 19.08
N ILE A 200 9.77 6.32 19.09
CA ILE A 200 8.94 6.19 20.29
C ILE A 200 9.54 5.15 21.25
N LEU A 201 9.90 3.97 20.74
CA LEU A 201 10.34 2.82 21.52
C LEU A 201 11.87 2.68 21.60
N ARG A 202 12.61 3.78 21.40
CA ARG A 202 14.07 3.75 21.37
C ARG A 202 14.66 3.32 22.72
N ASN A 203 15.47 2.26 22.73
CA ASN A 203 16.10 1.75 23.95
C ASN A 203 17.57 1.36 23.78
N LYS A 204 18.46 2.36 23.93
CA LYS A 204 19.91 2.18 23.81
C LYS A 204 20.48 1.12 24.78
N ARG A 205 19.82 0.80 25.90
CA ARG A 205 20.32 -0.18 26.88
C ARG A 205 20.20 -1.61 26.37
N VAL A 206 19.02 -1.98 25.88
CA VAL A 206 18.77 -3.32 25.32
C VAL A 206 19.63 -3.56 24.09
N ARG A 207 19.75 -2.57 23.19
CA ARG A 207 20.67 -2.66 22.04
C ARG A 207 22.11 -2.91 22.47
N LYS A 208 22.63 -2.16 23.46
CA LYS A 208 24.00 -2.38 23.98
C LYS A 208 24.18 -3.76 24.59
N LEU A 209 23.18 -4.27 25.31
CA LEU A 209 23.20 -5.62 25.89
C LEU A 209 23.24 -6.70 24.81
N TYR A 210 22.40 -6.60 23.79
CA TYR A 210 22.40 -7.56 22.68
C TYR A 210 23.75 -7.57 21.95
N ILE A 211 24.28 -6.38 21.63
CA ILE A 211 25.58 -6.24 20.94
C ILE A 211 26.72 -6.79 21.81
N SER A 212 26.72 -6.55 23.13
CA SER A 212 27.80 -7.04 24.00
C SER A 212 27.81 -8.56 24.11
N LEU A 213 26.63 -9.19 24.18
CA LEU A 213 26.50 -10.65 24.16
C LEU A 213 26.94 -11.22 22.81
N LEU A 214 26.47 -10.64 21.70
CA LEU A 214 26.83 -11.06 20.35
C LEU A 214 28.34 -10.95 20.08
N ARG A 215 29.01 -9.91 20.61
CA ARG A 215 30.47 -9.74 20.51
C ARG A 215 31.25 -10.81 21.27
N THR A 216 30.68 -11.33 22.35
CA THR A 216 31.34 -12.33 23.19
C THR A 216 31.19 -13.72 22.57
N ASP A 217 29.96 -14.09 22.24
CA ASP A 217 29.62 -15.38 21.64
C ASP A 217 28.20 -15.30 21.05
N VAL A 218 28.02 -15.78 19.82
CA VAL A 218 26.70 -15.79 19.17
C VAL A 218 25.72 -16.68 19.92
N GLU A 219 26.19 -17.80 20.50
CA GLU A 219 25.33 -18.73 21.24
C GLU A 219 24.76 -18.08 22.52
N LYS A 220 25.41 -17.05 23.06
CA LYS A 220 24.89 -16.26 24.21
C LYS A 220 23.74 -15.33 23.85
N THR A 221 23.31 -15.28 22.60
CA THR A 221 22.10 -14.57 22.15
C THR A 221 20.97 -15.52 21.78
N ARG A 222 21.23 -16.83 21.84
CA ARG A 222 20.33 -17.90 21.37
C ARG A 222 19.69 -18.61 22.54
N SER A 223 18.39 -18.87 22.43
CA SER A 223 17.64 -19.69 23.38
C SER A 223 18.06 -21.17 23.31
N ILE A 224 17.96 -21.87 24.43
CA ILE A 224 18.03 -23.33 24.51
C ILE A 224 16.93 -24.04 23.69
N ARG A 225 15.82 -23.35 23.36
CA ARG A 225 14.68 -23.85 22.58
C ARG A 225 14.60 -23.24 21.18
N ASP A 226 15.71 -22.72 20.65
CA ASP A 226 15.72 -21.98 19.38
C ASP A 226 15.12 -22.75 18.18
N GLU A 227 15.33 -24.07 18.09
CA GLU A 227 14.72 -24.88 17.03
C GLU A 227 13.20 -25.02 17.17
N VAL A 228 12.70 -25.15 18.41
CA VAL A 228 11.26 -25.19 18.68
C VAL A 228 10.63 -23.85 18.36
N ILE A 229 11.28 -22.75 18.77
CA ILE A 229 10.86 -21.38 18.46
C ILE A 229 10.81 -21.17 16.95
N LEU A 230 11.79 -21.67 16.19
CA LEU A 230 11.79 -21.59 14.73
C LEU A 230 10.56 -22.27 14.11
N ARG A 231 10.24 -23.50 14.53
CA ARG A 231 9.05 -24.21 14.04
C ARG A 231 7.76 -23.46 14.37
N GLN A 232 7.64 -22.97 15.61
CA GLN A 232 6.48 -22.18 16.03
C GLN A 232 6.36 -20.85 15.25
N CYS A 233 7.48 -20.24 14.86
CA CYS A 233 7.46 -19.07 13.97
C CYS A 233 6.95 -19.41 12.57
N GLN A 234 7.34 -20.56 12.01
CA GLN A 234 6.85 -21.06 10.72
C GLN A 234 5.34 -21.30 10.79
N ASP A 235 4.89 -22.05 11.80
CA ASP A 235 3.47 -22.34 12.03
C ASP A 235 2.66 -21.05 12.16
N TYR A 236 3.15 -20.07 12.93
CA TYR A 236 2.50 -18.77 13.07
C TYR A 236 2.37 -18.02 11.74
N ILE A 237 3.45 -17.92 10.95
CA ILE A 237 3.43 -17.19 9.67
C ILE A 237 2.50 -17.88 8.66
N GLU A 238 2.47 -19.22 8.66
CA GLU A 238 1.67 -20.00 7.73
C GLU A 238 0.18 -20.03 8.12
N GLN A 239 -0.14 -20.12 9.41
CA GLN A 239 -1.51 -20.37 9.87
C GLN A 239 -2.25 -19.09 10.31
N ASP A 240 -1.55 -18.09 10.86
CA ASP A 240 -2.19 -16.90 11.40
C ASP A 240 -2.60 -15.91 10.30
N ASN A 241 -3.82 -15.38 10.40
CA ASN A 241 -4.37 -14.48 9.39
C ASN A 241 -3.68 -13.11 9.42
N SER A 242 -3.30 -12.62 10.60
CA SER A 242 -2.59 -11.34 10.69
C SER A 242 -1.17 -11.43 10.13
N ALA A 243 -0.64 -12.65 9.95
CA ALA A 243 0.72 -12.88 9.47
C ALA A 243 0.83 -13.15 7.96
N TYR A 244 -0.30 -13.22 7.23
CA TYR A 244 -0.29 -13.59 5.81
C TYR A 244 0.69 -12.78 4.93
N PRO A 245 0.92 -11.46 5.15
CA PRO A 245 1.83 -10.67 4.31
C PRO A 245 3.31 -11.09 4.44
N MET A 246 3.65 -11.84 5.49
CA MET A 246 5.01 -12.32 5.77
C MET A 246 5.28 -13.72 5.17
N ARG A 247 4.27 -14.38 4.60
CA ARG A 247 4.40 -15.75 4.07
C ARG A 247 5.44 -15.81 2.96
N GLY A 248 6.31 -16.82 3.03
CA GLY A 248 7.42 -17.01 2.09
C GLY A 248 8.61 -16.05 2.28
N SER A 249 8.58 -15.14 3.26
CA SER A 249 9.69 -14.24 3.54
C SER A 249 10.68 -14.86 4.54
N VAL A 250 11.88 -15.19 4.05
CA VAL A 250 13.01 -15.66 4.86
C VAL A 250 13.41 -14.59 5.89
N GLY A 251 13.47 -13.32 5.49
CA GLY A 251 13.83 -12.21 6.37
C GLY A 251 12.87 -12.08 7.55
N CYS A 252 11.56 -12.14 7.31
CA CYS A 252 10.56 -12.06 8.36
C CYS A 252 10.64 -13.25 9.33
N LEU A 253 10.80 -14.47 8.80
CA LEU A 253 10.95 -15.68 9.63
C LEU A 253 12.17 -15.59 10.57
N TYR A 254 13.34 -15.25 10.03
CA TYR A 254 14.56 -15.19 10.83
C TYR A 254 14.62 -13.97 11.75
N ALA A 255 13.98 -12.85 11.37
CA ALA A 255 13.81 -11.69 12.25
C ALA A 255 12.95 -12.06 13.47
N LEU A 256 11.80 -12.69 13.23
CA LEU A 256 10.89 -13.16 14.28
C LEU A 256 11.59 -14.17 15.20
N LYS A 257 12.24 -15.18 14.61
CA LYS A 257 12.99 -16.20 15.36
C LYS A 257 14.05 -15.57 16.25
N THR A 258 14.90 -14.71 15.72
CA THR A 258 16.04 -14.13 16.45
C THR A 258 15.56 -13.26 17.60
N MET A 259 14.54 -12.44 17.36
CA MET A 259 13.93 -11.60 18.38
C MET A 259 13.30 -12.43 19.51
N LEU A 260 12.54 -13.48 19.18
CA LEU A 260 11.89 -14.36 20.16
C LEU A 260 12.87 -15.27 20.90
N SER A 261 13.90 -15.76 20.22
CA SER A 261 14.99 -16.56 20.82
C SER A 261 15.73 -15.74 21.86
N PHE A 262 16.06 -14.48 21.54
CA PHE A 262 16.67 -13.58 22.51
C PHE A 262 15.72 -13.22 23.65
N PHE A 263 14.43 -12.97 23.36
CA PHE A 263 13.43 -12.71 24.39
C PHE A 263 13.32 -13.89 25.37
N HIS A 264 13.18 -15.11 24.87
CA HIS A 264 13.11 -16.34 25.66
C HIS A 264 14.34 -16.53 26.55
N LEU A 265 15.54 -16.36 25.98
CA LEU A 265 16.81 -16.45 26.71
C LEU A 265 16.84 -15.48 27.89
N ILE A 266 16.46 -14.23 27.64
CA ILE A 266 16.53 -13.16 28.64
C ILE A 266 15.43 -13.32 29.71
N SER A 267 14.25 -13.83 29.33
CA SER A 267 13.19 -14.24 30.25
C SER A 267 13.61 -15.37 31.19
N ASN A 268 14.73 -16.05 30.90
CA ASN A 268 15.27 -17.15 31.70
C ASN A 268 14.22 -18.21 32.02
N THR A 269 13.29 -18.43 31.08
CA THR A 269 12.25 -19.45 31.20
C THR A 269 12.74 -20.74 30.56
N THR A 270 12.39 -21.87 31.18
CA THR A 270 12.62 -23.19 30.60
C THR A 270 11.43 -23.66 29.78
N GLU A 271 10.30 -22.96 29.81
CA GLU A 271 9.05 -23.32 29.13
C GLU A 271 9.00 -22.79 27.69
N ASN A 272 7.96 -23.19 26.95
CA ASN A 272 7.70 -22.62 25.61
C ASN A 272 7.13 -21.21 25.75
N LEU A 273 7.45 -20.34 24.80
CA LEU A 273 6.78 -19.05 24.70
C LEU A 273 5.29 -19.25 24.39
N SER A 274 4.45 -18.42 24.99
CA SER A 274 3.02 -18.40 24.74
C SER A 274 2.71 -17.87 23.33
N SER A 275 1.61 -18.35 22.73
CA SER A 275 1.18 -17.94 21.38
C SER A 275 0.97 -16.43 21.23
N HIS A 276 0.51 -15.74 22.28
CA HIS A 276 0.33 -14.29 22.24
C HIS A 276 1.65 -13.52 22.07
N ILE A 277 2.78 -14.03 22.58
CA ILE A 277 4.10 -13.39 22.40
C ILE A 277 4.51 -13.46 20.92
N PHE A 278 4.28 -14.60 20.25
CA PHE A 278 4.52 -14.73 18.80
C PHE A 278 3.69 -13.72 18.00
N ARG A 279 2.44 -13.48 18.40
CA ARG A 279 1.56 -12.51 17.75
C ARG A 279 1.98 -11.05 17.95
N ILE A 280 2.40 -10.68 19.16
CA ILE A 280 2.97 -9.34 19.44
C ILE A 280 4.23 -9.13 18.60
N ALA A 281 5.17 -10.08 18.68
CA ALA A 281 6.42 -10.04 17.94
C ALA A 281 6.18 -10.04 16.42
N GLY A 282 5.24 -10.85 15.94
CA GLY A 282 4.84 -10.92 14.54
C GLY A 282 4.28 -9.60 14.02
N THR A 283 3.54 -8.85 14.85
CA THR A 283 3.01 -7.53 14.47
C THR A 283 4.13 -6.49 14.34
N LEU A 284 5.17 -6.56 15.18
CA LEU A 284 6.37 -5.74 15.02
C LEU A 284 7.11 -6.06 13.72
N VAL A 285 7.28 -7.34 13.39
CA VAL A 285 7.90 -7.78 12.13
C VAL A 285 7.06 -7.35 10.93
N LEU A 286 5.73 -7.49 11.01
CA LEU A 286 4.79 -7.03 9.99
C LEU A 286 4.94 -5.54 9.69
N SER A 287 5.17 -4.70 10.70
CA SER A 287 5.41 -3.27 10.50
C SER A 287 6.67 -2.96 9.68
N MET A 288 7.59 -3.93 9.60
CA MET A 288 8.87 -3.85 8.88
C MET A 288 8.92 -4.74 7.63
N ASN A 289 7.80 -5.36 7.23
CA ASN A 289 7.78 -6.37 6.15
C ASN A 289 8.43 -5.89 4.85
N ASP A 290 8.24 -4.62 4.49
CA ASP A 290 8.79 -4.02 3.25
C ASP A 290 10.32 -3.77 3.31
N TYR A 291 10.91 -3.79 4.51
CA TYR A 291 12.35 -3.61 4.73
C TYR A 291 13.10 -4.93 4.84
N LEU A 292 12.40 -5.99 5.22
CA LEU A 292 13.01 -7.29 5.47
C LEU A 292 13.18 -8.03 4.15
N PRO A 293 14.37 -8.59 3.87
CA PRO A 293 14.64 -9.28 2.61
C PRO A 293 13.78 -10.54 2.48
N ARG A 294 13.12 -10.74 1.33
CA ARG A 294 12.29 -11.94 1.12
C ARG A 294 13.09 -13.25 1.03
N SER A 295 14.29 -13.21 0.47
CA SER A 295 15.07 -14.43 0.15
C SER A 295 16.29 -14.66 1.05
N GLN A 296 16.60 -13.72 1.95
CA GLN A 296 17.81 -13.75 2.78
C GLN A 296 17.45 -13.46 4.24
N PRO A 297 18.31 -13.82 5.21
CA PRO A 297 18.13 -13.41 6.60
C PRO A 297 18.25 -11.88 6.75
N PRO A 298 17.63 -11.29 7.78
CA PRO A 298 17.66 -9.85 8.02
C PRO A 298 19.06 -9.36 8.40
N ASN A 299 19.33 -8.08 8.15
CA ASN A 299 20.57 -7.44 8.57
C ASN A 299 20.60 -7.24 10.09
N LEU A 300 21.80 -7.10 10.66
CA LEU A 300 21.96 -6.91 12.11
C LEU A 300 21.19 -5.68 12.63
N GLU A 301 21.17 -4.55 11.91
CA GLU A 301 20.48 -3.35 12.39
C GLU A 301 18.94 -3.46 12.36
N GLU A 302 18.39 -4.27 11.46
CA GLU A 302 16.96 -4.60 11.44
C GLU A 302 16.60 -5.44 12.68
N VAL A 303 17.42 -6.47 12.99
CA VAL A 303 17.26 -7.30 14.18
C VAL A 303 17.40 -6.48 15.46
N LEU A 304 18.43 -5.63 15.55
CA LEU A 304 18.63 -4.76 16.70
C LEU A 304 17.45 -3.83 16.92
N THR A 305 16.89 -3.27 15.85
CA THR A 305 15.70 -2.42 15.94
C THR A 305 14.51 -3.21 16.45
N LEU A 306 14.23 -4.40 15.91
CA LEU A 306 13.11 -5.24 16.36
C LEU A 306 13.25 -5.68 17.83
N VAL A 307 14.45 -6.06 18.25
CA VAL A 307 14.75 -6.40 19.65
C VAL A 307 14.48 -5.21 20.57
N GLU A 308 14.89 -3.99 20.19
CA GLU A 308 14.57 -2.79 20.97
C GLU A 308 13.06 -2.55 21.06
N LEU A 309 12.34 -2.67 19.94
CA LEU A 309 10.90 -2.46 19.88
C LEU A 309 10.17 -3.42 20.82
N LEU A 310 10.47 -4.73 20.75
CA LEU A 310 9.80 -5.74 21.57
C LEU A 310 10.06 -5.53 23.06
N PHE A 311 11.31 -5.37 23.48
CA PHE A 311 11.63 -5.23 24.90
C PHE A 311 11.03 -3.95 25.50
N THR A 312 11.05 -2.86 24.74
CA THR A 312 10.50 -1.59 25.21
C THR A 312 8.98 -1.64 25.28
N LEU A 313 8.33 -2.20 24.26
CA LEU A 313 6.88 -2.45 24.25
C LEU A 313 6.44 -3.29 25.44
N MET A 314 7.08 -4.47 25.63
CA MET A 314 6.75 -5.37 26.74
C MET A 314 7.02 -4.75 28.12
N SER A 315 7.89 -3.74 28.20
CA SER A 315 8.15 -3.00 29.45
C SER A 315 7.22 -1.79 29.67
N GLN A 316 6.37 -1.45 28.71
CA GLN A 316 5.45 -0.30 28.82
C GLN A 316 3.98 -0.73 28.85
N LEU A 317 3.68 -1.93 28.38
CA LEU A 317 2.34 -2.50 28.44
C LEU A 317 1.93 -2.89 29.88
N PRO A 318 0.64 -2.83 30.22
CA PRO A 318 0.14 -3.22 31.53
C PRO A 318 0.48 -4.69 31.90
N PRO A 319 0.72 -5.01 33.18
CA PRO A 319 1.08 -6.36 33.62
C PRO A 319 0.04 -7.43 33.24
N TYR A 320 -1.25 -7.10 33.31
CA TYR A 320 -2.35 -8.01 32.94
C TYR A 320 -2.36 -8.36 31.43
N VAL A 321 -1.60 -7.65 30.60
CA VAL A 321 -1.39 -7.96 29.17
C VAL A 321 -0.15 -8.84 28.99
N THR A 322 0.97 -8.46 29.61
CA THR A 322 2.29 -9.06 29.33
C THR A 322 2.63 -10.27 30.19
N LYS A 323 2.00 -10.39 31.37
CA LYS A 323 2.30 -11.38 32.42
C LYS A 323 3.79 -11.42 32.81
N GLN A 324 4.54 -10.35 32.55
CA GLN A 324 5.95 -10.26 32.90
C GLN A 324 6.10 -9.81 34.35
N PRO A 325 7.10 -10.33 35.08
CA PRO A 325 7.29 -9.97 36.48
C PRO A 325 7.70 -8.49 36.63
N PRO A 326 7.37 -7.83 37.75
CA PRO A 326 7.74 -6.43 38.05
C PRO A 326 9.24 -6.14 37.83
N THR A 327 10.10 -7.11 38.12
CA THR A 327 11.56 -7.03 37.95
C THR A 327 12.02 -6.88 36.49
N TRP A 328 11.19 -7.31 35.53
CA TRP A 328 11.46 -7.18 34.10
C TRP A 328 11.51 -5.70 33.68
N PHE A 329 10.51 -4.94 34.14
CA PHE A 329 10.37 -3.52 33.85
C PHE A 329 11.58 -2.73 34.35
N ARG A 330 12.03 -2.99 35.58
CA ARG A 330 13.20 -2.33 36.18
C ARG A 330 14.48 -2.58 35.37
N ARG A 331 14.66 -3.79 34.84
CA ARG A 331 15.90 -4.21 34.17
C ARG A 331 16.05 -3.62 32.76
N TYR A 332 14.96 -3.53 32.01
CA TYR A 332 15.01 -3.17 30.59
C TYR A 332 14.42 -1.80 30.27
N CYS A 333 13.54 -1.24 31.11
CA CYS A 333 13.03 0.12 30.96
C CYS A 333 12.71 0.78 32.32
N PRO A 334 13.72 1.22 33.08
CA PRO A 334 13.47 1.90 34.36
C PRO A 334 12.95 3.31 34.09
N SER A 335 11.63 3.45 34.09
CA SER A 335 10.97 4.74 34.26
C SER A 335 10.71 4.99 35.74
N VAL A 336 10.78 6.26 36.15
CA VAL A 336 10.44 6.70 37.51
C VAL A 336 8.97 6.37 37.86
N ALA A 337 8.08 6.31 36.86
CA ALA A 337 6.68 5.94 37.04
C ALA A 337 6.51 4.48 37.50
N HIS A 338 7.36 3.56 37.04
CA HIS A 338 7.30 2.14 37.39
C HIS A 338 7.82 1.85 38.80
N ALA A 339 8.62 2.75 39.38
CA ALA A 339 9.07 2.64 40.77
C ALA A 339 7.96 2.97 41.80
N VAL A 340 6.96 3.77 41.40
CA VAL A 340 5.83 4.18 42.27
C VAL A 340 4.74 3.10 42.30
N ALA A 341 4.52 2.39 41.19
CA ALA A 341 3.52 1.32 41.10
C ALA A 341 3.83 0.10 42.00
N GLU A 342 5.11 -0.16 42.32
CA GLU A 342 5.54 -1.28 43.18
C GLU A 342 5.10 -1.14 44.65
N ILE A 343 4.77 0.07 45.14
CA ILE A 343 4.38 0.27 46.54
C ILE A 343 2.96 -0.26 46.82
N HIS A 344 2.13 -0.46 45.79
CA HIS A 344 0.72 -0.82 45.94
C HIS A 344 0.34 -2.25 45.51
N ASP A 345 1.22 -3.04 44.87
CA ASP A 345 0.77 -4.19 44.06
C ASP A 345 1.20 -5.59 44.55
N SER A 346 1.38 -5.78 45.86
CA SER A 346 1.63 -7.13 46.42
C SER A 346 0.35 -7.95 46.68
N LYS A 347 -0.84 -7.44 46.30
CA LYS A 347 -2.15 -8.13 46.44
C LYS A 347 -3.11 -7.93 45.24
N GLY A 348 -2.69 -7.29 44.13
CA GLY A 348 -3.61 -6.55 43.22
C GLY A 348 -3.96 -7.14 41.84
N GLU A 349 -3.45 -8.31 41.44
CA GLU A 349 -3.68 -8.83 40.07
C GLU A 349 -5.17 -9.09 39.73
N PRO A 350 -5.98 -9.84 40.53
CA PRO A 350 -7.40 -10.05 40.22
C PRO A 350 -8.21 -8.75 40.28
N GLN A 351 -7.83 -7.81 41.14
CA GLN A 351 -8.48 -6.50 41.24
C GLN A 351 -8.19 -5.62 40.02
N SER A 352 -7.00 -5.73 39.42
CA SER A 352 -6.67 -5.03 38.17
C SER A 352 -7.42 -5.58 36.96
N GLN A 353 -7.63 -6.90 36.91
CA GLN A 353 -8.39 -7.58 35.87
C GLN A 353 -9.87 -7.22 35.92
N ALA A 354 -10.46 -7.27 37.12
CA ALA A 354 -11.84 -6.84 37.36
C ALA A 354 -12.05 -5.39 36.93
N LYS A 355 -11.17 -4.47 37.36
CA LYS A 355 -11.20 -3.06 36.96
C LYS A 355 -11.16 -2.87 35.45
N PHE A 356 -10.24 -3.55 34.76
CA PHE A 356 -10.16 -3.44 33.30
C PHE A 356 -11.42 -3.95 32.61
N GLY A 357 -11.99 -5.08 33.07
CA GLY A 357 -13.24 -5.61 32.55
C GLY A 357 -14.42 -4.65 32.76
N VAL A 358 -14.48 -3.99 33.92
CA VAL A 358 -15.45 -2.90 34.18
C VAL A 358 -15.25 -1.74 33.20
N CYS A 359 -14.01 -1.35 32.90
CA CYS A 359 -13.74 -0.31 31.91
C CYS A 359 -14.25 -0.69 30.51
N VAL A 360 -14.04 -1.94 30.07
CA VAL A 360 -14.58 -2.45 28.79
C VAL A 360 -16.11 -2.40 28.79
N LEU A 361 -16.75 -2.84 29.87
CA LEU A 361 -18.20 -2.82 30.01
C LEU A 361 -18.75 -1.37 29.96
N GLN A 362 -18.10 -0.43 30.64
CA GLN A 362 -18.46 0.99 30.59
C GLN A 362 -18.30 1.57 29.17
N GLN A 363 -17.24 1.22 28.44
CA GLN A 363 -17.09 1.66 27.04
C GLN A 363 -18.17 1.04 26.13
N LEU A 364 -18.56 -0.22 26.38
CA LEU A 364 -19.66 -0.85 25.67
C LEU A 364 -21.00 -0.16 25.92
N ARG A 365 -21.30 0.19 27.17
CA ARG A 365 -22.48 0.97 27.56
C ARG A 365 -22.57 2.32 26.88
N ARG A 366 -21.42 3.00 26.73
CA ARG A 366 -21.32 4.26 25.95
C ARG A 366 -21.66 4.08 24.48
N LEU A 367 -21.44 2.91 23.91
CA LEU A 367 -21.86 2.59 22.54
C LEU A 367 -23.35 2.25 22.50
N ASP A 368 -23.77 1.31 23.35
CA ASP A 368 -25.15 0.85 23.45
C ASP A 368 -25.38 0.06 24.76
N GLU A 369 -26.19 0.64 25.64
CA GLU A 369 -26.55 0.06 26.94
C GLU A 369 -27.29 -1.28 26.83
N GLN A 370 -28.15 -1.45 25.81
CA GLN A 370 -28.93 -2.66 25.62
C GLN A 370 -28.04 -3.81 25.14
N VAL A 371 -27.09 -3.52 24.24
CA VAL A 371 -26.10 -4.50 23.78
C VAL A 371 -25.21 -4.94 24.93
N ALA A 372 -24.69 -3.99 25.73
CA ALA A 372 -23.87 -4.30 26.89
C ALA A 372 -24.60 -5.22 27.89
N SER A 373 -25.88 -4.92 28.19
CA SER A 373 -26.71 -5.73 29.08
C SER A 373 -26.97 -7.14 28.53
N LYS A 374 -27.26 -7.27 27.23
CA LYS A 374 -27.48 -8.58 26.58
C LYS A 374 -26.22 -9.45 26.59
N ILE A 375 -25.06 -8.86 26.33
CA ILE A 375 -23.77 -9.57 26.38
C ILE A 375 -23.48 -10.03 27.80
N LEU A 376 -23.68 -9.17 28.80
CA LEU A 376 -23.45 -9.54 30.20
C LEU A 376 -24.35 -10.69 30.65
N ASN A 377 -25.64 -10.65 30.26
CA ASN A 377 -26.58 -11.74 30.55
C ASN A 377 -26.15 -13.05 29.87
N MET A 378 -25.71 -13.00 28.61
CA MET A 378 -25.19 -14.17 27.89
C MET A 378 -23.98 -14.78 28.61
N LEU A 379 -23.01 -13.95 29.01
CA LEU A 379 -21.82 -14.42 29.75
C LEU A 379 -22.17 -15.01 31.12
N SER A 380 -23.18 -14.45 31.80
CA SER A 380 -23.64 -14.94 33.10
C SER A 380 -24.28 -16.33 32.98
N ILE A 381 -25.09 -16.53 31.94
CA ILE A 381 -25.73 -17.82 31.64
C ILE A 381 -24.65 -18.87 31.28
N ASP A 382 -23.66 -18.52 30.47
CA ASP A 382 -22.57 -19.42 30.09
C ASP A 382 -21.72 -19.88 31.29
N GLN A 383 -21.68 -19.10 32.38
CA GLN A 383 -21.03 -19.48 33.65
C GLN A 383 -21.97 -20.16 34.66
N GLY A 384 -23.22 -20.46 34.29
CA GLY A 384 -24.18 -21.17 35.14
C GLY A 384 -24.80 -20.32 36.26
N MET A 385 -24.86 -18.99 36.09
CA MET A 385 -25.49 -18.09 37.05
C MET A 385 -26.99 -17.97 36.77
N ASP A 386 -27.83 -18.36 37.74
CA ASP A 386 -29.31 -18.44 37.61
C ASP A 386 -30.05 -17.08 37.65
N ARG A 387 -29.36 -15.95 37.87
CA ARG A 387 -29.97 -14.62 37.90
C ARG A 387 -29.26 -13.63 36.98
N PRO A 388 -30.02 -12.78 36.24
CA PRO A 388 -29.43 -11.68 35.50
C PRO A 388 -28.72 -10.73 36.46
N LEU A 389 -27.46 -10.40 36.17
CA LEU A 389 -26.69 -9.42 36.94
C LEU A 389 -27.28 -8.03 36.70
N ASP A 390 -27.53 -7.29 37.79
CA ASP A 390 -28.02 -5.93 37.69
C ASP A 390 -26.91 -5.03 37.12
N PRO A 391 -27.10 -4.40 35.94
CA PRO A 391 -26.08 -3.56 35.33
C PRO A 391 -25.73 -2.33 36.18
N GLU A 392 -26.59 -1.90 37.12
CA GLU A 392 -26.36 -0.70 37.93
C GLU A 392 -25.47 -0.93 39.17
N LEU A 393 -25.31 -2.17 39.64
CA LEU A 393 -24.37 -2.52 40.72
C LEU A 393 -23.06 -3.09 40.14
N GLN A 394 -22.00 -2.29 40.18
CA GLN A 394 -20.65 -2.65 39.72
C GLN A 394 -19.97 -3.62 40.70
N ASP A 395 -20.27 -4.91 40.60
CA ASP A 395 -19.46 -5.95 41.25
C ASP A 395 -18.22 -6.29 40.41
N ASP A 396 -17.09 -6.48 41.09
CA ASP A 396 -15.84 -7.03 40.53
C ASP A 396 -16.09 -8.30 39.70
N THR A 397 -17.15 -9.06 40.03
CA THR A 397 -17.65 -10.23 39.29
C THR A 397 -17.96 -9.93 37.83
N CYS A 398 -18.73 -8.86 37.53
CA CYS A 398 -19.03 -8.46 36.14
C CYS A 398 -17.75 -8.10 35.38
N GLY A 399 -16.82 -7.44 36.08
CA GLY A 399 -15.51 -7.12 35.56
C GLY A 399 -14.72 -8.38 35.17
N ILE A 400 -14.67 -9.37 36.05
CA ILE A 400 -13.97 -10.64 35.81
C ILE A 400 -14.59 -11.38 34.62
N LEU A 401 -15.92 -11.49 34.54
CA LEU A 401 -16.62 -12.13 33.42
C LEU A 401 -16.23 -11.51 32.07
N VAL A 402 -16.27 -10.18 31.99
CA VAL A 402 -15.90 -9.45 30.78
C VAL A 402 -14.40 -9.62 30.49
N TYR A 403 -13.55 -9.56 31.51
CA TYR A 403 -12.11 -9.75 31.36
C TYR A 403 -11.77 -11.14 30.80
N GLU A 404 -12.38 -12.21 31.32
CA GLU A 404 -12.19 -13.58 30.84
C GLU A 404 -12.63 -13.75 29.37
N MET A 405 -13.67 -13.04 28.94
CA MET A 405 -14.10 -13.03 27.54
C MET A 405 -13.08 -12.32 26.63
N VAL A 406 -12.53 -11.17 27.07
CA VAL A 406 -11.66 -10.34 26.22
C VAL A 406 -10.19 -10.70 26.28
N ILE A 407 -9.74 -11.43 27.31
CA ILE A 407 -8.32 -11.75 27.50
C ILE A 407 -7.65 -12.42 26.28
N PRO A 408 -8.32 -13.31 25.50
CA PRO A 408 -7.70 -13.93 24.32
C PRO A 408 -7.47 -12.92 23.17
N ILE A 409 -8.16 -11.79 23.18
CA ILE A 409 -8.01 -10.68 22.22
C ILE A 409 -6.99 -9.67 22.75
N LEU A 410 -7.06 -9.37 24.05
CA LEU A 410 -6.23 -8.37 24.72
C LEU A 410 -4.76 -8.79 24.78
N GLN A 411 -4.45 -10.03 25.20
CA GLN A 411 -3.07 -10.52 25.32
C GLN A 411 -2.26 -10.43 24.03
N PRO A 412 -2.76 -10.85 22.85
CA PRO A 412 -2.03 -10.66 21.60
C PRO A 412 -2.17 -9.25 21.01
N LEU A 413 -2.79 -8.30 21.73
CA LEU A 413 -3.10 -6.94 21.24
C LEU A 413 -3.82 -6.97 19.88
N PHE A 414 -4.95 -7.67 19.83
CA PHE A 414 -5.84 -7.81 18.67
C PHE A 414 -5.28 -8.62 17.48
N ALA A 415 -4.01 -9.05 17.54
CA ALA A 415 -3.44 -9.90 16.51
C ALA A 415 -4.12 -11.29 16.50
N GLY A 416 -4.41 -11.78 15.30
CA GLY A 416 -5.23 -12.96 15.03
C GLY A 416 -6.74 -12.67 14.93
N PHE A 417 -7.19 -11.46 15.32
CA PHE A 417 -8.59 -11.02 15.20
C PHE A 417 -8.79 -9.98 14.10
N LEU A 418 -7.82 -9.08 13.89
CA LEU A 418 -7.89 -8.05 12.87
C LEU A 418 -7.04 -8.37 11.63
N GLN A 419 -7.45 -7.84 10.48
CA GLN A 419 -6.62 -7.82 9.26
C GLN A 419 -5.36 -6.96 9.46
N PRO A 420 -4.26 -7.24 8.74
CA PRO A 420 -2.98 -6.52 8.88
C PRO A 420 -3.11 -4.99 8.89
N ASP A 421 -3.89 -4.40 7.99
CA ASP A 421 -4.04 -2.94 7.89
C ASP A 421 -4.76 -2.34 9.11
N ALA A 422 -5.85 -2.96 9.54
CA ALA A 422 -6.59 -2.54 10.74
C ALA A 422 -5.77 -2.79 12.02
N LEU A 423 -5.02 -3.89 12.06
CA LEU A 423 -4.12 -4.22 13.16
C LEU A 423 -3.01 -3.17 13.30
N LEU A 424 -2.32 -2.85 12.22
CA LEU A 424 -1.27 -1.81 12.22
C LEU A 424 -1.84 -0.43 12.56
N PHE A 425 -3.08 -0.12 12.16
CA PHE A 425 -3.75 1.11 12.59
C PHE A 425 -3.99 1.16 14.09
N VAL A 426 -4.51 0.09 14.70
CA VAL A 426 -4.70 0.00 16.16
C VAL A 426 -3.36 0.11 16.89
N TRP A 427 -2.33 -0.57 16.37
CA TRP A 427 -0.99 -0.48 16.91
C TRP A 427 -0.37 0.92 16.78
N ASP A 428 -0.62 1.65 15.69
CA ASP A 428 -0.22 3.06 15.58
C ASP A 428 -0.81 3.88 16.75
N GLN A 429 -2.06 3.62 17.16
CA GLN A 429 -2.68 4.29 18.30
C GLN A 429 -2.05 3.86 19.64
N ILE A 430 -1.74 2.58 19.81
CA ILE A 430 -1.03 2.07 21.01
C ILE A 430 0.34 2.74 21.14
N MET A 431 1.08 2.88 20.03
CA MET A 431 2.37 3.56 19.99
C MET A 431 2.25 5.02 20.41
N PHE A 432 1.17 5.71 20.05
CA PHE A 432 0.92 7.08 20.50
C PHE A 432 0.66 7.22 22.01
N CYS A 433 0.08 6.20 22.66
CA CYS A 433 -0.04 6.19 24.12
C CYS A 433 1.29 5.97 24.86
N MET A 434 2.28 5.38 24.17
CA MET A 434 3.60 5.06 24.73
C MET A 434 4.61 6.22 24.59
N VAL A 435 4.14 7.40 24.21
CA VAL A 435 5.03 8.52 23.89
C VAL A 435 5.50 9.27 25.14
N GLY A 436 6.76 9.07 25.52
CA GLY A 436 7.44 9.82 26.59
C GLY A 436 8.17 8.90 27.57
N SER A 437 8.77 9.47 28.61
CA SER A 437 9.50 8.72 29.65
C SER A 437 8.59 7.96 30.63
N ALA A 438 7.28 8.12 30.54
CA ALA A 438 6.29 7.32 31.24
C ALA A 438 5.03 7.24 30.36
N PRO A 439 4.49 6.04 30.07
CA PRO A 439 3.15 5.96 29.50
C PRO A 439 2.17 6.60 30.48
N ILE A 440 1.24 7.42 29.99
CA ILE A 440 0.09 7.81 30.79
C ILE A 440 -0.73 6.53 30.90
N ALA A 441 -0.56 5.75 31.97
CA ALA A 441 -1.13 4.40 32.10
C ALA A 441 -2.64 4.36 31.76
N HIS A 442 -3.35 5.40 32.20
CA HIS A 442 -4.78 5.63 31.91
C HIS A 442 -5.11 5.75 30.41
N SER A 443 -4.20 6.30 29.59
CA SER A 443 -4.41 6.44 28.14
C SER A 443 -4.37 5.10 27.40
N ILE A 444 -3.45 4.21 27.77
CA ILE A 444 -3.35 2.86 27.20
C ILE A 444 -4.60 2.06 27.58
N GLU A 445 -4.97 2.08 28.85
CA GLU A 445 -6.15 1.37 29.36
C GLU A 445 -7.45 1.86 28.70
N TYR A 446 -7.61 3.18 28.57
CA TYR A 446 -8.74 3.77 27.87
C TYR A 446 -8.78 3.35 26.39
N LEU A 447 -7.64 3.38 25.70
CA LEU A 447 -7.56 2.98 24.29
C LEU A 447 -7.91 1.50 24.11
N LEU A 448 -7.30 0.61 24.90
CA LEU A 448 -7.52 -0.84 24.80
C LEU A 448 -8.97 -1.21 25.11
N SER A 449 -9.56 -0.62 26.16
CA SER A 449 -10.96 -0.84 26.51
C SER A 449 -11.92 -0.32 25.43
N ALA A 450 -11.65 0.86 24.85
CA ALA A 450 -12.44 1.41 23.75
C ALA A 450 -12.34 0.53 22.48
N MET A 451 -11.14 0.08 22.11
CA MET A 451 -10.94 -0.79 20.93
C MET A 451 -11.62 -2.15 21.10
N LEU A 452 -11.57 -2.73 22.30
CA LEU A 452 -12.32 -3.95 22.63
C LEU A 452 -13.84 -3.72 22.53
N ALA A 453 -14.36 -2.63 23.10
CA ALA A 453 -15.77 -2.30 23.03
C ALA A 453 -16.24 -2.12 21.58
N ILE A 454 -15.46 -1.43 20.75
CA ILE A 454 -15.75 -1.27 19.30
C ILE A 454 -15.81 -2.63 18.62
N LEU A 455 -14.81 -3.51 18.85
CA LEU A 455 -14.76 -4.83 18.24
C LEU A 455 -15.97 -5.68 18.64
N ILE A 456 -16.32 -5.69 19.93
CA ILE A 456 -17.45 -6.44 20.46
C ILE A 456 -18.77 -5.90 19.89
N TYR A 457 -18.96 -4.59 19.89
CA TYR A 457 -20.17 -3.96 19.36
C TYR A 457 -20.36 -4.22 17.86
N LEU A 458 -19.30 -4.09 17.07
CA LEU A 458 -19.36 -4.37 15.63
C LEU A 458 -19.61 -5.86 15.37
N ALA A 459 -19.03 -6.75 16.17
CA ALA A 459 -19.32 -8.19 16.10
C ALA A 459 -20.78 -8.49 16.44
N TRP A 460 -21.35 -7.81 17.42
CA TRP A 460 -22.74 -7.95 17.80
C TRP A 460 -23.70 -7.52 16.68
N ILE A 461 -23.47 -6.35 16.07
CA ILE A 461 -24.34 -5.83 15.00
C ILE A 461 -24.21 -6.63 13.70
N ARG A 462 -23.00 -7.08 13.38
CA ARG A 462 -22.73 -7.83 12.14
C ARG A 462 -23.00 -9.34 12.28
N HIS A 463 -23.45 -9.80 13.45
CA HIS A 463 -23.92 -11.16 13.61
C HIS A 463 -25.19 -11.34 12.76
N PRO A 464 -25.26 -12.34 11.86
CA PRO A 464 -26.52 -12.68 11.22
C PRO A 464 -27.47 -13.14 12.32
N GLN A 465 -28.49 -12.36 12.64
CA GLN A 465 -29.57 -12.85 13.51
C GLN A 465 -30.22 -14.02 12.78
N ALA A 466 -29.95 -15.24 13.23
CA ALA A 466 -30.70 -16.40 12.79
C ALA A 466 -32.16 -16.20 13.24
N ASN A 467 -33.04 -15.99 12.25
CA ASN A 467 -34.49 -16.18 12.28
C ASN A 467 -35.26 -15.55 13.45
N THR A 468 -35.68 -14.30 13.26
CA THR A 468 -36.83 -13.71 13.95
C THR A 468 -38.05 -13.73 13.03
N GLU A 469 -38.56 -14.94 12.70
CA GLU A 469 -39.92 -15.10 12.16
C GLU A 469 -40.52 -16.41 12.68
N THR A 470 -41.12 -16.35 13.88
CA THR A 470 -42.35 -17.06 14.21
C THR A 470 -43.00 -16.34 15.40
N SER A 471 -43.66 -15.22 15.13
CA SER A 471 -44.86 -14.86 15.87
C SER A 471 -46.05 -15.35 15.06
N ASN A 472 -46.96 -16.06 15.75
CA ASN A 472 -48.30 -16.46 15.33
C ASN A 472 -48.38 -17.75 14.51
N LEU A 473 -48.53 -18.89 15.21
CA LEU A 473 -49.63 -19.78 14.86
C LEU A 473 -50.22 -20.37 16.14
N GLU A 474 -51.51 -20.10 16.26
CA GLU A 474 -52.53 -20.57 17.18
C GLU A 474 -52.30 -21.93 17.84
N GLN A 475 -52.55 -21.95 19.15
CA GLN A 475 -52.93 -23.14 19.91
C GLN A 475 -54.10 -23.87 19.21
N PRO A 476 -53.99 -25.18 18.94
CA PRO A 476 -55.15 -26.04 18.90
C PRO A 476 -55.28 -26.71 20.28
N ARG A 477 -56.32 -26.30 21.01
CA ARG A 477 -56.88 -27.07 22.12
C ARG A 477 -57.08 -28.52 21.66
N THR A 478 -56.69 -29.49 22.46
CA THR A 478 -57.34 -30.80 22.46
C THR A 478 -57.75 -31.20 23.88
N PRO A 479 -58.93 -31.81 24.04
CA PRO A 479 -59.55 -32.09 25.33
C PRO A 479 -59.05 -33.41 25.92
N GLU A 480 -59.35 -33.56 27.20
CA GLU A 480 -59.25 -34.74 28.05
C GLU A 480 -59.80 -36.03 27.42
N ASN A 481 -59.09 -37.15 27.62
CA ASN A 481 -59.54 -38.36 28.36
C ASN A 481 -59.04 -39.69 27.78
N ASN A 482 -58.47 -40.47 28.72
CA ASN A 482 -58.63 -41.91 28.97
C ASN A 482 -57.99 -42.99 28.08
N GLU A 483 -57.21 -43.80 28.81
CA GLU A 483 -57.22 -45.27 28.88
C GLU A 483 -56.48 -46.12 27.82
N GLU A 484 -55.41 -46.73 28.34
CA GLU A 484 -55.04 -48.16 28.29
C GLU A 484 -54.87 -48.90 26.95
N ASN A 485 -53.60 -49.26 26.75
CA ASN A 485 -53.07 -50.60 26.44
C ASN A 485 -53.20 -51.22 25.03
N GLU A 486 -51.98 -51.46 24.52
CA GLU A 486 -51.46 -52.69 23.92
C GLU A 486 -51.26 -52.81 22.40
N ALA A 487 -50.02 -53.25 22.13
CA ALA A 487 -49.52 -54.07 21.02
C ALA A 487 -48.90 -53.38 19.78
N ASN A 488 -47.56 -53.39 19.82
CA ASN A 488 -46.64 -53.80 18.76
C ASN A 488 -46.68 -53.04 17.41
N SER A 489 -45.64 -52.27 17.12
CA SER A 489 -44.43 -52.80 16.46
C SER A 489 -43.55 -51.68 15.89
N THR A 490 -42.24 -51.81 16.16
CA THR A 490 -41.11 -51.33 15.35
C THR A 490 -41.06 -49.85 14.99
N THR A 491 -40.26 -49.08 15.73
CA THR A 491 -39.25 -48.21 15.11
C THR A 491 -38.17 -47.88 16.14
N SER A 492 -36.94 -47.91 15.65
CA SER A 492 -35.68 -47.74 16.36
C SER A 492 -35.55 -46.33 16.95
N GLU A 493 -35.35 -46.25 18.26
CA GLU A 493 -34.67 -45.12 18.91
C GLU A 493 -33.46 -45.65 19.71
N THR A 494 -32.32 -45.05 19.37
CA THR A 494 -31.26 -44.56 20.26
C THR A 494 -31.33 -44.96 21.73
N GLU A 495 -30.20 -45.43 22.29
CA GLU A 495 -29.77 -45.00 23.62
C GLU A 495 -28.30 -45.32 23.96
N HIS A 496 -27.69 -44.31 24.59
CA HIS A 496 -26.70 -44.39 25.67
C HIS A 496 -25.21 -44.63 25.41
N SER A 497 -24.53 -43.48 25.30
CA SER A 497 -23.53 -43.01 26.26
C SER A 497 -23.28 -43.90 27.50
N LYS A 498 -22.03 -44.34 27.66
CA LYS A 498 -21.39 -44.41 28.97
C LYS A 498 -20.10 -43.61 28.93
N CYS A 499 -20.07 -42.62 29.82
CA CYS A 499 -18.90 -41.85 30.18
C CYS A 499 -17.77 -42.76 30.63
N GLU A 500 -16.57 -42.55 30.10
CA GLU A 500 -15.36 -42.70 30.90
C GLU A 500 -14.54 -41.41 30.78
N ALA A 501 -14.29 -40.84 31.95
CA ALA A 501 -13.59 -39.60 32.15
C ALA A 501 -12.11 -39.76 31.76
N GLY A 502 -11.66 -38.94 30.81
CA GLY A 502 -10.26 -38.74 30.49
C GLY A 502 -9.99 -37.24 30.38
N TYR A 503 -9.31 -36.68 31.36
CA TYR A 503 -8.82 -35.30 31.36
C TYR A 503 -7.93 -35.06 30.13
N SER A 504 -8.38 -34.19 29.21
CA SER A 504 -7.50 -33.49 28.27
C SER A 504 -8.04 -32.08 28.02
N ASN A 505 -7.37 -31.10 28.63
CA ASN A 505 -7.57 -29.68 28.40
C ASN A 505 -7.05 -29.30 27.01
N SER A 506 -7.93 -29.26 26.00
CA SER A 506 -7.75 -28.41 24.82
C SER A 506 -9.06 -28.30 24.03
N THR A 507 -9.39 -27.06 23.65
CA THR A 507 -10.35 -26.67 22.58
C THR A 507 -11.85 -26.85 22.84
N GLN A 508 -12.41 -25.96 23.66
CA GLN A 508 -13.70 -25.34 23.37
C GLN A 508 -13.47 -23.81 23.30
N GLU A 509 -13.09 -23.31 22.11
CA GLU A 509 -13.19 -21.86 21.86
C GLU A 509 -14.68 -21.52 21.88
N THR A 510 -15.10 -20.63 22.78
CA THR A 510 -16.51 -20.22 22.93
C THR A 510 -17.05 -19.67 21.60
N THR A 511 -18.32 -19.94 21.29
CA THR A 511 -19.01 -19.48 20.07
C THR A 511 -18.81 -17.97 19.83
N ILE A 512 -18.77 -17.18 20.91
CA ILE A 512 -18.55 -15.73 20.89
C ILE A 512 -17.16 -15.35 20.35
N LEU A 513 -16.09 -16.03 20.79
CA LEU A 513 -14.73 -15.75 20.32
C LEU A 513 -14.56 -16.06 18.83
N ASN A 514 -15.23 -17.11 18.34
CA ASN A 514 -15.24 -17.45 16.92
C ASN A 514 -15.98 -16.40 16.09
N THR A 515 -17.11 -15.89 16.58
CA THR A 515 -17.80 -14.75 15.97
C THR A 515 -16.92 -13.50 15.95
N LEU A 516 -16.30 -13.14 17.06
CA LEU A 516 -15.40 -11.99 17.17
C LEU A 516 -14.23 -12.11 16.18
N ARG A 517 -13.65 -13.31 16.05
CA ARG A 517 -12.59 -13.60 15.08
C ARG A 517 -13.09 -13.51 13.63
N HIS A 518 -14.31 -13.97 13.35
CA HIS A 518 -14.88 -13.90 12.02
C HIS A 518 -15.20 -12.46 11.61
N VAL A 519 -15.89 -11.69 12.46
CA VAL A 519 -16.24 -10.30 12.17
C VAL A 519 -15.01 -9.41 12.18
N GLY A 520 -14.06 -9.62 13.10
CA GLY A 520 -12.81 -8.87 13.17
C GLY A 520 -12.04 -8.88 11.84
N LYS A 521 -12.08 -9.98 11.10
CA LYS A 521 -11.48 -10.11 9.75
C LYS A 521 -12.15 -9.24 8.69
N GLN A 522 -13.37 -8.76 8.92
CA GLN A 522 -14.13 -7.92 8.01
C GLN A 522 -14.08 -6.44 8.39
N ILE A 523 -13.56 -6.11 9.58
CA ILE A 523 -13.48 -4.73 10.07
C ILE A 523 -12.41 -3.98 9.27
N LYS A 524 -12.82 -2.82 8.72
CA LYS A 524 -11.94 -1.90 8.02
C LYS A 524 -11.44 -0.80 8.95
N ILE A 525 -10.36 -0.13 8.56
CA ILE A 525 -9.81 1.01 9.31
C ILE A 525 -10.90 2.09 9.49
N GLU A 526 -11.72 2.34 8.47
CA GLU A 526 -12.78 3.34 8.49
C GLU A 526 -13.84 3.04 9.56
N ASP A 527 -14.16 1.76 9.78
CA ASP A 527 -15.11 1.34 10.82
C ASP A 527 -14.59 1.76 12.21
N ILE A 528 -13.34 1.39 12.52
CA ILE A 528 -12.70 1.72 13.79
C ILE A 528 -12.57 3.23 13.95
N ARG A 529 -12.12 3.93 12.90
CA ARG A 529 -11.94 5.38 12.94
C ARG A 529 -13.25 6.13 13.17
N PHE A 530 -14.33 5.69 12.53
CA PHE A 530 -15.65 6.28 12.68
C PHE A 530 -16.16 6.09 14.12
N MET A 531 -16.14 4.84 14.62
CA MET A 531 -16.59 4.54 15.99
C MET A 531 -15.74 5.27 17.03
N PHE A 532 -14.41 5.25 16.87
CA PHE A 532 -13.52 5.94 17.79
C PHE A 532 -13.75 7.46 17.78
N LYS A 533 -13.89 8.06 16.59
CA LYS A 533 -14.15 9.50 16.44
C LYS A 533 -15.43 9.94 17.16
N ASN A 534 -16.51 9.18 17.01
CA ASN A 534 -17.83 9.59 17.47
C ASN A 534 -18.02 9.39 18.97
N TYR A 535 -17.44 8.34 19.55
CA TYR A 535 -17.75 7.92 20.92
C TYR A 535 -16.59 8.12 21.91
N PHE A 536 -15.34 8.10 21.46
CA PHE A 536 -14.17 7.99 22.36
C PHE A 536 -13.13 9.09 22.18
N PHE A 537 -13.10 9.75 21.02
CA PHE A 537 -12.04 10.69 20.65
C PHE A 537 -11.91 11.87 21.59
N SER A 538 -13.01 12.47 22.05
CA SER A 538 -12.94 13.63 22.95
C SER A 538 -12.26 13.28 24.28
N GLY A 539 -12.68 12.18 24.91
CA GLY A 539 -12.11 11.75 26.20
C GLY A 539 -10.64 11.35 26.04
N PHE A 540 -10.33 10.60 24.98
CA PHE A 540 -8.96 10.18 24.70
C PHE A 540 -8.04 11.34 24.34
N TYR A 541 -8.52 12.34 23.58
CA TYR A 541 -7.75 13.54 23.24
C TYR A 541 -7.36 14.31 24.50
N CYS A 542 -8.30 14.48 25.45
CA CYS A 542 -8.01 15.14 26.73
C CYS A 542 -6.88 14.42 27.48
N LEU A 543 -6.95 13.08 27.57
CA LEU A 543 -5.92 12.24 28.20
C LEU A 543 -4.54 12.39 27.53
N LEU A 544 -4.49 12.50 26.20
CA LEU A 544 -3.22 12.70 25.48
C LEU A 544 -2.67 14.13 25.58
N SER A 545 -3.54 15.11 25.83
CA SER A 545 -3.19 16.54 25.78
C SER A 545 -2.64 17.10 27.10
N ASP A 546 -2.60 16.31 28.18
CA ASP A 546 -2.22 16.75 29.53
C ASP A 546 -2.86 18.11 29.88
N THR A 547 -4.20 18.21 29.84
CA THR A 547 -4.86 19.31 30.55
C THR A 547 -4.61 19.08 32.04
N GLU A 548 -3.55 19.68 32.57
CA GLU A 548 -3.26 19.83 33.99
C GLU A 548 -4.47 20.51 34.68
N SER A 549 -5.46 19.73 35.07
CA SER A 549 -6.36 20.08 36.16
C SER A 549 -6.14 19.06 37.27
N THR A 550 -5.34 19.48 38.24
CA THR A 550 -5.58 19.24 39.68
C THR A 550 -6.08 17.84 40.06
N GLY A 551 -5.17 17.00 40.56
CA GLY A 551 -5.20 16.48 41.94
C GLY A 551 -6.46 15.89 42.58
N ASP A 552 -7.58 15.76 41.88
CA ASP A 552 -8.79 15.11 42.40
C ASP A 552 -9.08 13.85 41.58
N GLU A 553 -9.46 12.80 42.31
CA GLU A 553 -9.91 11.52 41.75
C GLU A 553 -10.94 11.78 40.65
N ILE A 554 -10.66 11.28 39.44
CA ILE A 554 -11.52 11.41 38.26
C ILE A 554 -12.74 10.51 38.46
N GLY A 555 -13.67 10.94 39.31
CA GLY A 555 -15.07 10.56 39.30
C GLY A 555 -15.82 11.56 38.42
N ASP A 556 -16.63 11.07 37.50
CA ASP A 556 -17.53 11.83 36.61
C ASP A 556 -16.92 12.58 35.41
N ILE A 557 -16.51 11.76 34.43
CA ILE A 557 -16.22 12.11 33.02
C ILE A 557 -17.47 12.66 32.28
N SER A 558 -18.67 12.59 32.85
CA SER A 558 -19.92 13.10 32.27
C SER A 558 -19.99 14.64 32.23
N SER A 559 -19.23 15.33 33.08
CA SER A 559 -19.27 16.80 33.24
C SER A 559 -18.38 17.58 32.27
N LEU A 560 -17.39 16.94 31.62
CA LEU A 560 -16.46 17.61 30.68
C LEU A 560 -17.07 17.96 29.30
N SER A 561 -18.36 17.67 29.08
CA SER A 561 -19.01 17.80 27.78
C SER A 561 -19.36 19.25 27.37
N GLN A 562 -19.27 20.24 28.25
CA GLN A 562 -19.89 21.54 27.99
C GLN A 562 -19.00 22.70 27.54
N GLN A 563 -17.68 22.67 27.68
CA GLN A 563 -16.83 23.73 27.10
C GLN A 563 -15.48 23.18 26.69
N THR A 564 -15.25 23.00 25.38
CA THR A 564 -13.96 22.53 24.92
C THR A 564 -13.48 23.26 23.67
N HIS A 565 -12.32 23.91 23.85
CA HIS A 565 -11.51 24.61 22.85
C HIS A 565 -11.16 23.79 21.61
N TRP A 566 -11.36 22.46 21.58
CA TRP A 566 -11.12 21.64 20.39
C TRP A 566 -12.10 21.98 19.25
N LYS A 567 -13.36 22.35 19.54
CA LYS A 567 -14.31 22.80 18.50
C LYS A 567 -13.83 24.09 17.82
N GLN A 568 -13.27 25.03 18.60
CA GLN A 568 -12.63 26.23 18.08
C GLN A 568 -11.36 25.92 17.28
N TRP A 569 -10.58 24.92 17.71
CA TRP A 569 -9.37 24.49 17.00
C TRP A 569 -9.67 23.79 15.67
N PHE A 570 -10.68 22.92 15.62
CA PHE A 570 -11.18 22.34 14.37
C PHE A 570 -11.79 23.41 13.46
N SER A 571 -12.52 24.40 14.00
CA SER A 571 -13.03 25.51 13.18
C SER A 571 -11.92 26.39 12.59
N MET A 572 -10.77 26.52 13.27
CA MET A 572 -9.58 27.21 12.72
C MET A 572 -8.85 26.39 11.63
N ILE A 573 -9.01 25.07 11.62
CA ILE A 573 -8.48 24.16 10.57
C ILE A 573 -9.47 24.08 9.38
N ASP A 574 -10.77 24.30 9.62
CA ASP A 574 -11.81 24.21 8.60
C ASP A 574 -11.87 25.40 7.62
N GLU A 575 -11.36 26.58 8.00
CA GLU A 575 -11.32 27.75 7.10
C GLU A 575 -10.39 27.57 5.87
N PRO A 576 -9.19 26.96 5.97
CA PRO A 576 -8.43 26.57 4.78
C PRO A 576 -8.89 25.24 4.15
N MET A 577 -9.64 24.39 4.87
CA MET A 577 -10.07 23.07 4.34
C MET A 577 -11.25 23.14 3.38
N LYS A 578 -12.17 24.11 3.50
CA LYS A 578 -13.27 24.27 2.53
C LYS A 578 -12.76 24.62 1.13
N SER A 579 -11.80 25.54 1.01
CA SER A 579 -11.22 25.89 -0.30
C SER A 579 -10.38 24.75 -0.89
N VAL A 580 -9.72 23.94 -0.05
CA VAL A 580 -8.99 22.74 -0.49
C VAL A 580 -9.93 21.61 -0.88
N PHE A 581 -11.07 21.44 -0.20
CA PHE A 581 -12.09 20.45 -0.55
C PHE A 581 -12.80 20.81 -1.86
N GLU A 582 -13.17 22.08 -2.03
CA GLU A 582 -13.70 22.61 -3.30
C GLU A 582 -12.65 22.53 -4.42
N SER A 583 -11.37 22.84 -4.14
CA SER A 583 -10.27 22.67 -5.09
C SER A 583 -10.07 21.19 -5.47
N ARG A 584 -10.18 20.26 -4.51
CA ARG A 584 -10.12 18.80 -4.78
C ARG A 584 -11.33 18.32 -5.57
N GLN A 585 -12.52 18.85 -5.31
CA GLN A 585 -13.74 18.52 -6.06
C GLN A 585 -13.64 19.06 -7.49
N ASN A 586 -13.16 20.28 -7.68
CA ASN A 586 -12.88 20.87 -8.99
C ASN A 586 -11.76 20.13 -9.72
N GLN A 587 -10.70 19.69 -9.03
CA GLN A 587 -9.65 18.85 -9.61
C GLN A 587 -10.17 17.46 -9.99
N ARG A 588 -11.10 16.87 -9.23
CA ARG A 588 -11.77 15.62 -9.62
C ARG A 588 -12.59 15.82 -10.89
N ILE A 589 -13.38 16.89 -10.96
CA ILE A 589 -14.18 17.23 -12.16
C ILE A 589 -13.26 17.44 -13.37
N LEU A 590 -12.15 18.16 -13.20
CA LEU A 590 -11.15 18.35 -14.24
C LEU A 590 -10.52 17.02 -14.68
N ARG A 591 -10.12 16.15 -13.75
CA ARG A 591 -9.59 14.81 -14.05
C ARG A 591 -10.60 13.94 -14.77
N PHE A 592 -11.87 13.98 -14.40
CA PHE A 592 -12.93 13.28 -15.14
C PHE A 592 -13.07 13.81 -16.56
N SER A 593 -12.98 15.13 -16.77
CA SER A 593 -13.00 15.72 -18.11
C SER A 593 -11.75 15.35 -18.93
N GLU A 594 -10.59 15.23 -18.29
CA GLU A 594 -9.34 14.81 -18.93
C GLU A 594 -9.37 13.33 -19.27
N LEU A 595 -9.89 12.48 -18.39
CA LEU A 595 -10.12 11.06 -18.66
C LEU A 595 -11.09 10.88 -19.82
N GLU A 596 -12.17 11.65 -19.88
CA GLU A 596 -13.11 11.60 -21.01
C GLU A 596 -12.43 12.01 -22.34
N LYS A 597 -11.55 13.03 -22.30
CA LYS A 597 -10.74 13.42 -23.46
C LYS A 597 -9.74 12.33 -23.86
N LEU A 598 -9.09 11.69 -22.90
CA LEU A 598 -8.16 10.59 -23.15
C LEU A 598 -8.86 9.37 -23.71
N THR A 599 -10.05 9.02 -23.22
CA THR A 599 -10.87 7.95 -23.79
C THR A 599 -11.29 8.27 -25.22
N LYS A 600 -11.68 9.51 -25.51
CA LYS A 600 -11.97 9.96 -26.88
C LYS A 600 -10.72 9.86 -27.78
N LEU A 601 -9.57 10.31 -27.30
CA LEU A 601 -8.30 10.19 -28.02
C LEU A 601 -7.90 8.74 -28.26
N GLN A 602 -8.07 7.86 -27.26
CA GLN A 602 -7.82 6.44 -27.39
C GLN A 602 -8.72 5.80 -28.44
N ASN A 603 -10.00 6.16 -28.48
CA ASN A 603 -10.92 5.68 -29.50
C ASN A 603 -10.48 6.16 -30.89
N THR A 604 -10.11 7.44 -31.05
CA THR A 604 -9.58 7.94 -32.33
C THR A 604 -8.25 7.29 -32.71
N LEU A 605 -7.41 6.94 -31.74
CA LEU A 605 -6.16 6.24 -32.00
C LEU A 605 -6.43 4.80 -32.48
N ASN A 606 -7.37 4.10 -31.84
CA ASN A 606 -7.77 2.76 -32.26
C ASN A 606 -8.42 2.79 -33.67
N GLU A 607 -9.21 3.81 -33.99
CA GLU A 607 -9.77 4.02 -35.33
C GLU A 607 -8.68 4.30 -36.38
N THR A 608 -7.70 5.15 -36.06
CA THR A 608 -6.58 5.45 -36.96
C THR A 608 -5.67 4.23 -37.14
N GLU A 609 -5.41 3.45 -36.08
CA GLU A 609 -4.66 2.20 -36.16
C GLU A 609 -5.38 1.19 -37.06
N LYS A 610 -6.70 1.05 -36.91
CA LYS A 610 -7.51 0.19 -37.79
C LYS A 610 -7.46 0.64 -39.26
N THR A 611 -7.56 1.94 -39.54
CA THR A 611 -7.44 2.45 -40.91
C THR A 611 -6.02 2.28 -41.47
N CYS A 612 -4.98 2.39 -40.65
CA CYS A 612 -3.62 2.06 -41.05
C CYS A 612 -3.44 0.57 -41.37
N GLU A 613 -4.06 -0.31 -40.60
CA GLU A 613 -4.08 -1.76 -40.86
C GLU A 613 -4.78 -2.06 -42.20
N ASP A 614 -5.94 -1.44 -42.44
CA ASP A 614 -6.69 -1.56 -43.71
C ASP A 614 -5.87 -1.02 -44.90
N LEU A 615 -5.19 0.11 -44.75
CA LEU A 615 -4.32 0.63 -45.81
C LEU A 615 -3.10 -0.27 -46.07
N ARG A 616 -2.52 -0.89 -45.02
CA ARG A 616 -1.43 -1.86 -45.19
C ARG A 616 -1.89 -3.10 -45.93
N THR A 617 -3.09 -3.61 -45.65
CA THR A 617 -3.64 -4.77 -46.37
C THR A 617 -3.93 -4.42 -47.83
N GLN A 618 -4.49 -3.24 -48.11
CA GLN A 618 -4.66 -2.76 -49.49
C GLN A 618 -3.34 -2.60 -50.22
N LEU A 619 -2.30 -2.06 -49.56
CA LEU A 619 -0.99 -1.90 -50.17
C LEU A 619 -0.34 -3.25 -50.51
N ARG A 620 -0.52 -4.25 -49.63
CA ARG A 620 -0.08 -5.63 -49.89
C ARG A 620 -0.80 -6.23 -51.11
N LEU A 621 -2.12 -6.06 -51.22
CA LEU A 621 -2.88 -6.52 -52.39
C LEU A 621 -2.43 -5.83 -53.70
N VAL A 622 -2.13 -4.53 -53.64
CA VAL A 622 -1.61 -3.79 -54.80
C VAL A 622 -0.22 -4.29 -55.19
N GLN A 623 0.65 -4.59 -54.22
CA GLN A 623 1.96 -5.19 -54.47
C GLN A 623 1.83 -6.57 -55.11
N GLU A 624 0.98 -7.44 -54.57
CA GLU A 624 0.72 -8.77 -55.13
C GLU A 624 0.19 -8.69 -56.57
N ASN A 625 -0.73 -7.75 -56.86
CA ASN A 625 -1.22 -7.52 -58.22
C ASN A 625 -0.13 -6.98 -59.16
N TYR A 626 0.75 -6.10 -58.67
CA TYR A 626 1.88 -5.59 -59.43
C TYR A 626 2.88 -6.70 -59.77
N ASP A 627 3.19 -7.56 -58.81
CA ASP A 627 4.08 -8.71 -59.02
C ASP A 627 3.48 -9.70 -60.02
N LEU A 628 2.17 -10.00 -59.90
CA LEU A 628 1.46 -10.85 -60.87
C LEU A 628 1.51 -10.26 -62.29
N LEU A 629 1.32 -8.95 -62.44
CA LEU A 629 1.38 -8.28 -63.73
C LEU A 629 2.81 -8.32 -64.31
N ASN A 630 3.83 -8.13 -63.47
CA ASN A 630 5.23 -8.25 -63.89
C ASN A 630 5.58 -9.66 -64.35
N ASP A 631 5.07 -10.69 -63.67
CA ASP A 631 5.26 -12.07 -64.07
C ASP A 631 4.57 -12.39 -65.40
N GLN A 632 3.35 -11.89 -65.60
CA GLN A 632 2.66 -11.98 -66.89
C GLN A 632 3.46 -11.28 -68.01
N LEU A 633 4.01 -10.09 -67.74
CA LEU A 633 4.84 -9.36 -68.69
C LEU A 633 6.15 -10.10 -69.02
N ARG A 634 6.75 -10.79 -68.05
CA ARG A 634 7.91 -11.65 -68.29
C ARG A 634 7.56 -12.85 -69.16
N GLN A 635 6.42 -13.49 -68.89
CA GLN A 635 5.94 -14.61 -69.71
C GLN A 635 5.62 -14.20 -71.15
N THR A 636 5.02 -13.02 -71.37
CA THR A 636 4.74 -12.53 -72.72
C THR A 636 6.03 -12.20 -73.47
N LYS A 637 7.01 -11.56 -72.82
CA LYS A 637 8.34 -11.33 -73.41
C LYS A 637 9.06 -12.62 -73.77
N LEU A 638 8.99 -13.65 -72.92
CA LEU A 638 9.56 -14.97 -73.22
C LEU A 638 8.87 -15.61 -74.43
N ARG A 639 7.54 -15.54 -74.51
CA ARG A 639 6.79 -16.00 -75.70
C ARG A 639 7.18 -15.23 -76.96
N GLU A 640 7.34 -13.92 -76.89
CA GLU A 640 7.74 -13.10 -78.03
C GLU A 640 9.16 -13.46 -78.50
N GLN A 641 10.09 -13.70 -77.58
CA GLN A 641 11.43 -14.21 -77.90
C GLN A 641 11.39 -15.59 -78.55
N GLN A 642 10.50 -16.47 -78.08
CA GLN A 642 10.32 -17.78 -78.69
C GLN A 642 9.75 -17.67 -80.11
N ILE A 643 8.69 -16.88 -80.31
CA ILE A 643 8.09 -16.64 -81.64
C ILE A 643 9.11 -16.00 -82.59
N THR A 644 9.91 -15.05 -82.13
CA THR A 644 10.95 -14.45 -82.98
C THR A 644 12.07 -15.44 -83.32
N GLY A 645 12.43 -16.34 -82.40
CA GLY A 645 13.32 -17.47 -82.65
C GLY A 645 12.75 -18.45 -83.67
N GLU A 646 11.48 -18.83 -83.52
CA GLU A 646 10.75 -19.69 -84.45
C GLU A 646 10.64 -19.05 -85.83
N ASN A 647 10.29 -17.76 -85.92
CA ASN A 647 10.23 -17.02 -87.17
C ASN A 647 11.59 -16.94 -87.88
N ARG A 648 12.70 -16.83 -87.12
CA ARG A 648 14.05 -16.87 -87.70
C ARG A 648 14.40 -18.26 -88.22
N ALA A 649 13.98 -19.32 -87.51
CA ALA A 649 14.13 -20.70 -87.97
C ALA A 649 13.29 -20.96 -89.24
N TRP A 650 12.04 -20.48 -89.28
CA TRP A 650 11.21 -20.53 -90.48
C TRP A 650 11.82 -19.73 -91.64
N GLY A 651 12.37 -18.54 -91.37
CA GLY A 651 13.06 -17.73 -92.36
C GLY A 651 14.25 -18.46 -92.98
N THR A 652 15.05 -19.18 -92.18
CA THR A 652 16.16 -20.00 -92.69
C THR A 652 15.69 -21.22 -93.48
N VAL A 653 14.56 -21.83 -93.11
CA VAL A 653 13.93 -22.90 -93.90
C VAL A 653 13.46 -22.36 -95.25
N VAL A 654 12.78 -21.21 -95.27
CA VAL A 654 12.31 -20.56 -96.50
C VAL A 654 13.49 -20.19 -97.39
N GLU A 655 14.54 -19.57 -96.85
CA GLU A 655 15.75 -19.21 -97.61
C GLU A 655 16.44 -20.45 -98.20
N ASN A 656 16.48 -21.57 -97.47
CA ASN A 656 16.98 -22.85 -97.99
C ASN A 656 16.08 -23.44 -99.09
N MET A 657 14.76 -23.30 -98.96
CA MET A 657 13.81 -23.70 -100.01
C MET A 657 13.96 -22.82 -101.25
N GLU A 658 14.13 -21.51 -101.10
CA GLU A 658 14.41 -20.58 -102.19
C GLU A 658 15.73 -20.92 -102.89
N LYS A 659 16.81 -21.19 -102.15
CA LYS A 659 18.08 -21.65 -102.74
C LYS A 659 17.92 -22.96 -103.51
N LYS A 660 17.16 -23.92 -102.97
CA LYS A 660 16.83 -25.17 -103.68
C LYS A 660 15.99 -24.93 -104.93
N LEU A 661 15.01 -24.02 -104.87
CA LEU A 661 14.19 -23.65 -106.01
C LEU A 661 15.01 -22.95 -107.09
N ILE A 662 15.93 -22.06 -106.72
CA ILE A 662 16.86 -21.42 -107.65
C ILE A 662 17.74 -22.49 -108.32
N LEU A 663 18.34 -23.41 -107.55
CA LEU A 663 19.12 -24.52 -108.10
C LEU A 663 18.30 -25.40 -109.05
N MET A 664 17.07 -25.77 -108.66
CA MET A 664 16.16 -26.52 -109.54
C MET A 664 15.77 -25.73 -110.79
N ASN A 665 15.60 -24.40 -110.67
CA ASN A 665 15.27 -23.55 -111.78
C ASN A 665 16.46 -23.34 -112.72
N GLU A 666 17.69 -23.28 -112.19
CA GLU A 666 18.93 -23.29 -112.97
C GLU A 666 19.14 -24.63 -113.68
N GLU A 667 18.85 -25.76 -113.02
CA GLU A 667 18.81 -27.07 -113.68
C GLU A 667 17.74 -27.12 -114.77
N LEU A 668 16.54 -26.61 -114.49
CA LEU A 668 15.45 -26.54 -115.46
C LEU A 668 15.84 -25.64 -116.64
N ASP A 669 16.44 -24.48 -116.39
CA ASP A 669 16.95 -23.58 -117.43
C ASP A 669 18.10 -24.22 -118.21
N PHE A 670 18.95 -25.03 -117.58
CA PHE A 670 19.96 -25.83 -118.29
C PHE A 670 19.28 -26.85 -119.21
N TYR A 671 18.25 -27.57 -118.75
CA TYR A 671 17.49 -28.50 -119.58
C TYR A 671 16.69 -27.81 -120.68
N VAL A 672 16.07 -26.67 -120.39
CA VAL A 672 15.32 -25.84 -121.34
C VAL A 672 16.28 -25.24 -122.35
N THR A 673 17.44 -24.71 -121.96
CA THR A 673 18.44 -24.17 -122.87
C THR A 673 19.07 -25.27 -123.72
N ARG A 674 19.30 -26.47 -123.16
CA ARG A 674 19.69 -27.64 -123.93
C ARG A 674 18.62 -28.03 -124.95
N ALA A 675 17.35 -28.08 -124.55
CA ALA A 675 16.22 -28.35 -125.44
C ALA A 675 16.01 -27.23 -126.48
N ARG A 676 16.27 -25.98 -126.11
CA ARG A 676 16.18 -24.80 -126.97
C ARG A 676 17.35 -24.75 -127.95
N ASN A 677 18.55 -25.15 -127.56
CA ASN A 677 19.68 -25.31 -128.47
C ASN A 677 19.45 -26.48 -129.43
N VAL A 678 18.85 -27.59 -128.96
CA VAL A 678 18.39 -28.70 -129.83
C VAL A 678 17.29 -28.24 -130.79
N LYS A 679 16.35 -27.38 -130.35
CA LYS A 679 15.29 -26.82 -131.21
C LYS A 679 15.74 -25.66 -132.10
N LEU A 680 16.72 -24.86 -131.69
CA LEU A 680 17.31 -23.76 -132.48
C LEU A 680 18.27 -24.31 -133.54
N SER A 681 18.87 -25.49 -133.33
CA SER A 681 19.49 -26.26 -134.42
C SER A 681 18.48 -26.89 -135.39
N GLN A 682 17.16 -26.81 -135.12
CA GLN A 682 16.11 -27.40 -135.95
C GLN A 682 15.21 -26.39 -136.66
N PHE A 683 15.28 -25.07 -136.36
CA PHE A 683 14.38 -24.08 -136.97
C PHE A 683 15.06 -22.72 -137.15
N GLU A 684 15.92 -22.63 -138.17
CA GLU A 684 15.91 -21.47 -139.05
C GLU A 684 14.50 -21.35 -139.66
N LEU A 685 13.73 -20.32 -139.31
CA LEU A 685 12.83 -19.55 -140.20
C LEU A 685 11.78 -18.73 -139.41
N SER A 686 12.01 -17.42 -139.43
CA SER A 686 11.04 -16.30 -139.44
C SER A 686 10.26 -15.93 -138.15
N PRO A 687 10.33 -14.66 -137.69
CA PRO A 687 9.76 -14.14 -136.44
C PRO A 687 8.55 -13.22 -136.65
N THR A 688 7.72 -12.99 -135.61
CA THR A 688 6.93 -11.78 -135.22
C THR A 688 5.62 -12.19 -134.52
N LYS A 689 4.98 -11.46 -133.58
CA LYS A 689 5.21 -10.30 -132.69
C LYS A 689 3.98 -10.25 -131.74
N ALA A 690 4.09 -9.50 -130.65
CA ALA A 690 3.02 -8.66 -130.04
C ALA A 690 1.76 -9.39 -129.46
N SER A 691 1.59 -9.50 -128.14
CA SER A 691 1.21 -8.48 -127.14
C SER A 691 -0.31 -8.29 -126.97
N GLN A 692 -0.71 -8.06 -125.71
CA GLN A 692 -1.93 -7.37 -125.25
C GLN A 692 -3.24 -8.20 -125.26
N LEU A 693 -4.21 -8.07 -124.35
CA LEU A 693 -4.55 -7.02 -123.38
C LEU A 693 -5.69 -7.57 -122.47
N GLU A 694 -5.68 -7.22 -121.18
CA GLU A 694 -6.88 -6.80 -120.40
C GLU A 694 -8.02 -7.84 -120.13
N ASN A 695 -8.85 -7.79 -119.08
CA ASN A 695 -9.41 -6.65 -118.36
C ASN A 695 -10.34 -7.12 -117.21
N LEU A 696 -10.63 -6.19 -116.29
CA LEU A 696 -11.94 -5.98 -115.61
C LEU A 696 -12.36 -7.01 -114.52
N SER A 697 -12.93 -6.64 -113.37
CA SER A 697 -13.53 -5.37 -112.94
C SER A 697 -14.12 -5.50 -111.53
N THR A 698 -13.92 -4.47 -110.68
CA THR A 698 -14.99 -3.73 -109.94
C THR A 698 -15.71 -4.39 -108.73
N LEU A 699 -16.24 -3.70 -107.71
CA LEU A 699 -16.64 -2.29 -107.52
C LEU A 699 -16.96 -2.03 -106.00
N GLU A 700 -16.55 -0.86 -105.48
CA GLU A 700 -17.34 0.10 -104.64
C GLU A 700 -17.77 -0.22 -103.19
N LYS A 701 -17.89 0.72 -102.22
CA LYS A 701 -17.77 2.20 -102.10
C LYS A 701 -17.73 2.53 -100.59
N GLY A 702 -16.91 3.48 -100.11
CA GLY A 702 -17.33 4.87 -99.77
C GLY A 702 -17.56 4.99 -98.24
N ASP A 703 -17.23 6.06 -97.50
CA ASP A 703 -16.63 7.35 -97.80
C ASP A 703 -15.86 7.89 -96.58
N GLN A 704 -14.92 8.77 -96.91
CA GLN A 704 -14.20 9.81 -96.15
C GLN A 704 -15.01 10.46 -94.98
N VAL A 705 -14.41 11.05 -93.93
CA VAL A 705 -13.75 12.38 -93.94
C VAL A 705 -13.14 12.73 -92.56
N LYS A 706 -11.92 13.29 -92.60
CA LYS A 706 -11.20 14.30 -91.78
C LYS A 706 -10.92 14.16 -90.27
N ALA A 707 -9.66 14.53 -90.03
CA ALA A 707 -8.96 14.90 -88.80
C ALA A 707 -9.46 16.19 -88.13
N THR A 708 -9.18 16.32 -86.83
CA THR A 708 -8.70 17.56 -86.19
C THR A 708 -8.04 17.29 -84.83
N GLU A 709 -6.98 18.04 -84.55
CA GLU A 709 -6.16 18.06 -83.33
C GLU A 709 -6.80 18.92 -82.20
N GLU A 710 -6.48 18.53 -80.94
CA GLU A 710 -6.29 19.34 -79.69
C GLU A 710 -7.45 20.18 -79.09
N PRO A 711 -7.41 20.71 -77.83
CA PRO A 711 -6.46 20.58 -76.69
C PRO A 711 -7.07 20.43 -75.27
N VAL A 712 -6.17 20.37 -74.28
CA VAL A 712 -6.20 20.63 -72.81
C VAL A 712 -7.31 21.56 -72.25
N GLN A 713 -7.94 21.19 -71.10
CA GLN A 713 -8.09 22.08 -69.92
C GLN A 713 -8.54 21.41 -68.60
N ASN A 714 -7.96 21.93 -67.51
CA ASN A 714 -8.16 21.70 -66.08
C ASN A 714 -9.62 21.76 -65.58
N ASN A 715 -9.91 21.07 -64.46
CA ASN A 715 -10.45 21.76 -63.27
C ASN A 715 -10.25 21.02 -61.94
N LYS A 716 -10.10 21.83 -60.89
CA LYS A 716 -9.81 21.55 -59.47
C LYS A 716 -11.06 21.30 -58.62
N LYS A 717 -10.80 20.84 -57.37
CA LYS A 717 -11.61 20.83 -56.12
C LYS A 717 -12.51 19.60 -55.98
N THR A 718 -12.52 18.85 -54.87
CA THR A 718 -12.11 19.08 -53.47
C THR A 718 -11.69 17.76 -52.86
#